data_AF-A0A067CGS8-F1
#
_entry.id   AF-A0A067CGS8-F1
#
_cell.length_a   1.000
_cell.length_b   1.000
_cell.length_c   1.000
_cell.angle_alpha   90.00
_cell.angle_beta   90.00
_cell.angle_gamma   90.00
#
_symmetry.space_group_name_H-M   'P 1'
#
loop_
_entity.id
_entity.type
_entity.pdbx_description
1 polymer ?
#
loop_
_entity_poly.entity_id
_entity_poly.type
_entity_poly.pdbx_seq_one_letter_code
_entity_poly.pdbx_strand_id
1 'polypeptide(L)'
;MNPAIPAYEAAVDLLRRSMAIEDRAAADFMQQQQYAGDLDGSAAERRPTRDDVVAALLSIADDPPLALQRIAAPIPCMRDNLSFDRLERVDAALVDVLVATGRFDVALVSFKVDQQGGYTNFLSMVEPHPACGIPTNVASRLPDKRVHAYLGDVSRATPSCAIVFWPTPFRASIVGLDATLPLAQTAIDNVPGDRLGLSVRDLLLGVLSAVVLVQPQPTQLTAITRVFVQCNDVALDLRGVGICIHALLKSYGWIPLFSALQGLFERSKGAIDSLCRLLASLAGLTSGDDALCPPLEQPFVCELVKLLSGVLLGYLKDQNTRSNMHYWILLDWYIDKVAPHMPHGNWISLRLPPALVVVVDSYLFRPPFGDVLASSGLTLTDKLRSLSMGLVDAIARQPTLHRPKYLAAISTKINEVVTVLPSFRRIRGTLALNGWWHAAWRDRPTTISLQTAYVRDVLDAMHTLGHCDEALFTAMRHFSGRKVFIAGLLRFLQHPATAVASRVQSLVASYVFSIAPSFTVTDAFGRMRESKALAPSVKSVVDALHVLTLVAPHEVRTFGLAWAAALPETLDATRHALYSVVVEATKRLPHDTGLISDLAAQCLANFHKDRAPVPDVSNVVIDDIAVDVDHCAQCAAFVVFLRDGTRIEFEFAGLCEALLDEIASHQGQLGLHHDDVELIFPMTDDLFRVDVRGGNNSMGEAMRGPYVVRKRTTQVGRKMGLEHHIERLSHLHRDTKAVAKLQLLLQPVRAIEAADMNDAQPPLKRPRLDA
;
A
#
# COMPACT_ATOMS: atom_id res chain seq x y z
N MET A 1 -16.18 21.58 20.99
CA MET A 1 -17.37 21.14 20.22
C MET A 1 -17.21 19.66 19.91
N ASN A 2 -18.29 18.89 19.92
CA ASN A 2 -18.24 17.46 19.60
C ASN A 2 -18.03 17.29 18.08
N PRO A 3 -16.97 16.63 17.60
CA PRO A 3 -16.64 16.53 16.17
C PRO A 3 -17.70 15.80 15.32
N ALA A 4 -18.66 15.11 15.95
CA ALA A 4 -19.72 14.39 15.25
C ALA A 4 -20.91 15.26 14.79
N ILE A 5 -21.15 16.42 15.39
CA ILE A 5 -22.17 17.37 14.91
C ILE A 5 -21.81 17.90 13.50
N PRO A 6 -20.55 18.29 13.22
CA PRO A 6 -20.10 18.65 11.89
C PRO A 6 -20.41 17.64 10.79
N ALA A 7 -20.43 16.33 11.08
CA ALA A 7 -20.73 15.31 10.06
C ALA A 7 -22.20 15.31 9.65
N TYR A 8 -23.12 15.38 10.63
CA TYR A 8 -24.55 15.52 10.35
C TYR A 8 -24.87 16.87 9.71
N GLU A 9 -24.26 17.96 10.20
CA GLU A 9 -24.42 19.29 9.60
C GLU A 9 -23.90 19.32 8.16
N ALA A 10 -22.73 18.74 7.89
CA ALA A 10 -22.21 18.63 6.53
C ALA A 10 -23.16 17.84 5.62
N ALA A 11 -23.71 16.71 6.07
CA ALA A 11 -24.67 15.94 5.28
C ALA A 11 -25.95 16.74 4.98
N VAL A 12 -26.49 17.45 5.97
CA VAL A 12 -27.68 18.29 5.80
C VAL A 12 -27.39 19.52 4.95
N ASP A 13 -26.22 20.12 5.06
CA ASP A 13 -25.80 21.24 4.22
C ASP A 13 -25.57 20.81 2.77
N LEU A 14 -25.05 19.59 2.54
CA LEU A 14 -24.99 19.01 1.20
C LEU A 14 -26.39 18.85 0.59
N LEU A 15 -27.37 18.42 1.38
CA LEU A 15 -28.77 18.34 0.93
C LEU A 15 -29.38 19.71 0.62
N ARG A 16 -29.17 20.70 1.50
CA ARG A 16 -29.64 22.07 1.25
C ARG A 16 -29.03 22.65 -0.02
N ARG A 17 -27.75 22.39 -0.26
CA ARG A 17 -27.05 22.82 -1.49
C ARG A 17 -27.59 22.10 -2.72
N SER A 18 -27.81 20.78 -2.67
CA SER A 18 -28.35 20.03 -3.81
C SER A 18 -29.74 20.54 -4.20
N MET A 19 -30.58 20.86 -3.21
CA MET A 19 -31.92 21.39 -3.45
C MET A 19 -31.95 22.85 -3.94
N ALA A 20 -31.12 23.74 -3.36
CA ALA A 20 -31.04 25.12 -3.81
C ALA A 20 -30.61 25.22 -5.29
N ILE A 21 -29.87 24.22 -5.76
CA ILE A 21 -29.46 24.10 -7.16
C ILE A 21 -30.61 23.61 -8.03
N GLU A 22 -31.49 22.70 -7.58
CA GLU A 22 -32.67 22.31 -8.37
C GLU A 22 -33.60 23.49 -8.61
N ASP A 23 -33.77 24.36 -7.61
CA ASP A 23 -34.60 25.56 -7.72
C ASP A 23 -33.98 26.59 -8.68
N ARG A 24 -32.66 26.77 -8.62
CA ARG A 24 -31.94 27.61 -9.58
C ARG A 24 -31.88 27.00 -10.96
N ALA A 25 -31.66 25.70 -11.10
CA ALA A 25 -31.64 25.03 -12.39
C ALA A 25 -33.03 25.04 -13.05
N ALA A 26 -34.12 24.94 -12.28
CA ALA A 26 -35.47 25.14 -12.82
C ALA A 26 -35.70 26.59 -13.30
N ALA A 27 -35.16 27.58 -12.58
CA ALA A 27 -35.23 29.00 -12.96
C ALA A 27 -34.30 29.35 -14.14
N ASP A 28 -33.08 28.81 -14.15
CA ASP A 28 -32.03 29.06 -15.14
C ASP A 28 -32.28 28.24 -16.41
N PHE A 29 -32.90 27.06 -16.37
CA PHE A 29 -33.30 26.30 -17.57
C PHE A 29 -34.39 27.05 -18.37
N MET A 30 -35.20 27.88 -17.70
CA MET A 30 -36.10 28.83 -18.36
C MET A 30 -35.34 30.03 -18.98
N GLN A 31 -34.12 30.32 -18.54
CA GLN A 31 -33.35 31.50 -18.96
C GLN A 31 -32.17 31.16 -19.92
N GLN A 32 -31.63 29.94 -19.84
CA GLN A 32 -30.49 29.44 -20.64
C GLN A 32 -30.90 28.87 -22.00
N GLN A 33 -32.19 28.75 -22.32
CA GLN A 33 -32.62 28.59 -23.71
C GLN A 33 -32.31 29.82 -24.59
N GLN A 34 -31.86 30.96 -24.01
CA GLN A 34 -31.53 32.17 -24.78
C GLN A 34 -30.04 32.43 -25.01
N TYR A 35 -29.10 31.79 -24.32
CA TYR A 35 -27.67 32.08 -24.48
C TYR A 35 -26.81 30.84 -24.23
N ALA A 36 -26.57 30.06 -25.28
CA ALA A 36 -25.55 29.01 -25.30
C ALA A 36 -24.43 29.43 -26.26
N GLY A 37 -23.35 29.98 -25.70
CA GLY A 37 -22.14 30.32 -26.43
C GLY A 37 -21.00 30.58 -25.47
N ASP A 38 -20.07 29.62 -25.43
CA ASP A 38 -18.72 29.64 -24.87
C ASP A 38 -18.53 30.08 -23.41
N LEU A 39 -17.93 29.21 -22.60
CA LEU A 39 -16.74 29.55 -21.83
C LEU A 39 -16.07 28.31 -21.20
N ASP A 40 -14.74 28.36 -21.21
CA ASP A 40 -13.75 27.34 -20.90
C ASP A 40 -13.61 27.00 -19.39
N GLY A 41 -13.55 25.70 -19.10
CA GLY A 41 -12.35 25.08 -18.49
C GLY A 41 -11.94 25.36 -17.04
N SER A 42 -12.74 26.03 -16.20
CA SER A 42 -12.48 26.02 -14.75
C SER A 42 -12.92 24.68 -14.15
N ALA A 43 -12.07 24.05 -13.33
CA ALA A 43 -12.39 22.82 -12.60
C ALA A 43 -13.57 23.07 -11.64
N ALA A 44 -14.78 23.02 -12.18
CA ALA A 44 -16.01 23.25 -11.45
C ALA A 44 -16.11 22.21 -10.34
N GLU A 45 -16.14 22.68 -9.10
CA GLU A 45 -16.37 21.86 -7.92
C GLU A 45 -17.59 20.97 -8.17
N ARG A 46 -17.37 19.64 -8.12
CA ARG A 46 -18.40 18.66 -8.46
C ARG A 46 -19.61 18.90 -7.56
N ARG A 47 -20.77 19.14 -8.17
CA ARG A 47 -22.01 19.42 -7.44
C ARG A 47 -22.43 18.21 -6.59
N PRO A 48 -22.81 18.40 -5.32
CA PRO A 48 -23.33 17.33 -4.49
C PRO A 48 -24.62 16.76 -5.07
N THR A 49 -24.69 15.44 -5.20
CA THR A 49 -25.87 14.71 -5.62
C THR A 49 -26.64 14.18 -4.41
N ARG A 50 -27.90 13.76 -4.62
CA ARG A 50 -28.68 13.06 -3.59
C ARG A 50 -27.95 11.80 -3.10
N ASP A 51 -27.27 11.08 -3.99
CA ASP A 51 -26.52 9.87 -3.65
C ASP A 51 -25.32 10.18 -2.76
N ASP A 52 -24.67 11.33 -2.93
CA ASP A 52 -23.59 11.77 -2.04
C ASP A 52 -24.10 12.01 -0.61
N VAL A 53 -25.31 12.58 -0.47
CA VAL A 53 -25.96 12.77 0.84
C VAL A 53 -26.34 11.43 1.47
N VAL A 54 -26.93 10.52 0.68
CA VAL A 54 -27.28 9.17 1.15
C VAL A 54 -26.03 8.42 1.60
N ALA A 55 -24.94 8.47 0.82
CA ALA A 55 -23.68 7.84 1.16
C ALA A 55 -23.08 8.43 2.45
N ALA A 56 -23.13 9.75 2.64
CA ALA A 56 -22.68 10.40 3.87
C ALA A 56 -23.50 9.95 5.10
N LEU A 57 -24.83 9.88 4.98
CA LEU A 57 -25.70 9.42 6.06
C LEU A 57 -25.53 7.93 6.36
N LEU A 58 -25.35 7.09 5.33
CA LEU A 58 -25.03 5.67 5.51
C LEU A 58 -23.70 5.49 6.26
N SER A 59 -22.67 6.27 5.90
CA SER A 59 -21.40 6.26 6.62
C SER A 59 -21.56 6.63 8.09
N ILE A 60 -22.43 7.59 8.42
CA ILE A 60 -22.74 7.95 9.81
C ILE A 60 -23.54 6.84 10.51
N ALA A 61 -24.47 6.17 9.82
CA ALA A 61 -25.25 5.09 10.40
C ALA A 61 -24.40 3.82 10.68
N ASP A 62 -23.34 3.61 9.91
CA ASP A 62 -22.43 2.49 10.07
C ASP A 62 -21.38 2.70 11.18
N ASP A 63 -21.02 3.95 11.50
CA ASP A 63 -20.24 4.35 12.69
C ASP A 63 -20.94 5.48 13.46
N PRO A 64 -22.06 5.18 14.14
CA PRO A 64 -22.88 6.22 14.73
C PRO A 64 -22.25 6.74 16.03
N PRO A 65 -22.18 8.07 16.24
CA PRO A 65 -21.57 8.64 17.43
C PRO A 65 -22.36 8.27 18.68
N LEU A 66 -21.80 7.41 19.54
CA LEU A 66 -22.50 6.84 20.71
C LEU A 66 -23.06 7.90 21.69
N ALA A 67 -22.42 9.07 21.75
CA ALA A 67 -22.83 10.17 22.62
C ALA A 67 -23.97 11.04 22.02
N LEU A 68 -24.20 10.98 20.71
CA LEU A 68 -25.16 11.82 19.99
C LEU A 68 -26.19 10.94 19.29
N GLN A 69 -27.09 10.36 20.09
CA GLN A 69 -28.01 9.36 19.55
C GLN A 69 -29.25 9.94 18.89
N ARG A 70 -29.63 11.19 19.16
CA ARG A 70 -30.91 11.78 18.74
C ARG A 70 -30.64 13.19 18.29
N ILE A 71 -30.82 13.44 17.00
CA ILE A 71 -30.51 14.71 16.35
C ILE A 71 -31.83 15.37 15.97
N ALA A 72 -31.99 16.66 16.28
CA ALA A 72 -33.16 17.44 15.88
C ALA A 72 -32.83 18.42 14.76
N ALA A 73 -33.63 18.43 13.70
CA ALA A 73 -33.71 19.52 12.75
C ALA A 73 -34.92 20.40 13.13
N PRO A 74 -34.72 21.64 13.62
CA PRO A 74 -35.84 22.54 13.94
C PRO A 74 -36.71 22.79 12.71
N ILE A 75 -38.02 22.80 12.88
CA ILE A 75 -38.98 23.15 11.82
C ILE A 75 -39.90 24.28 12.29
N PRO A 76 -40.46 25.08 11.36
CA PRO A 76 -41.43 26.12 11.69
C PRO A 76 -42.63 25.54 12.47
N CYS A 77 -43.10 26.31 13.46
CA CYS A 77 -44.07 25.88 14.46
C CYS A 77 -45.40 25.40 13.85
N MET A 78 -45.73 24.12 14.02
CA MET A 78 -47.06 23.55 13.73
C MET A 78 -47.84 23.44 15.04
N ARG A 79 -48.57 24.48 15.44
CA ARG A 79 -49.12 24.59 16.81
C ARG A 79 -50.09 23.45 17.19
N ASP A 80 -50.82 22.88 16.24
CA ASP A 80 -51.97 22.01 16.60
C ASP A 80 -52.00 20.62 15.96
N ASN A 81 -51.14 20.30 14.97
CA ASN A 81 -51.08 18.96 14.35
C ASN A 81 -49.70 18.71 13.72
N LEU A 82 -48.91 17.82 14.34
CA LEU A 82 -47.72 17.27 13.68
C LEU A 82 -48.20 16.40 12.50
N SER A 83 -47.62 16.57 11.33
CA SER A 83 -47.94 15.77 10.15
C SER A 83 -46.84 15.91 9.13
N PHE A 84 -46.38 14.79 8.57
CA PHE A 84 -45.33 14.78 7.55
C PHE A 84 -45.77 15.46 6.25
N ASP A 85 -47.07 15.46 5.95
CA ASP A 85 -47.65 16.11 4.76
C ASP A 85 -47.54 17.65 4.79
N ARG A 86 -47.22 18.21 5.96
CA ARG A 86 -47.11 19.66 6.19
C ARG A 86 -45.68 20.17 6.20
N LEU A 87 -44.70 19.30 6.00
CA LEU A 87 -43.29 19.70 5.98
C LEU A 87 -43.00 20.58 4.76
N GLU A 88 -42.15 21.58 4.95
CA GLU A 88 -41.61 22.34 3.83
C GLU A 88 -40.78 21.44 2.93
N ARG A 89 -40.58 21.83 1.66
CA ARG A 89 -39.92 20.99 0.66
C ARG A 89 -38.55 20.48 1.12
N VAL A 90 -37.75 21.31 1.78
CA VAL A 90 -36.41 20.94 2.28
C VAL A 90 -36.49 19.94 3.42
N ASP A 91 -37.42 20.14 4.34
CA ASP A 91 -37.64 19.27 5.48
C ASP A 91 -38.21 17.91 5.05
N ALA A 92 -39.13 17.90 4.08
CA ALA A 92 -39.65 16.68 3.46
C ALA A 92 -38.55 15.90 2.74
N ALA A 93 -37.69 16.57 1.96
CA ALA A 93 -36.56 15.93 1.30
C ALA A 93 -35.55 15.34 2.30
N LEU A 94 -35.33 15.99 3.46
CA LEU A 94 -34.50 15.44 4.53
C LEU A 94 -35.10 14.15 5.09
N VAL A 95 -36.42 14.15 5.38
CA VAL A 95 -37.13 12.95 5.83
C VAL A 95 -37.04 11.84 4.79
N ASP A 96 -37.28 12.13 3.51
CA ASP A 96 -37.23 11.16 2.42
C ASP A 96 -35.84 10.53 2.28
N VAL A 97 -34.77 11.33 2.37
CA VAL A 97 -33.40 10.83 2.29
C VAL A 97 -33.07 9.96 3.50
N LEU A 98 -33.43 10.40 4.72
CA LEU A 98 -33.22 9.61 5.95
C LEU A 98 -33.95 8.27 5.90
N VAL A 99 -35.23 8.28 5.50
CA VAL A 99 -36.07 7.07 5.35
C VAL A 99 -35.50 6.17 4.25
N ALA A 100 -35.09 6.73 3.11
CA ALA A 100 -34.53 5.97 1.98
C ALA A 100 -33.24 5.21 2.34
N THR A 101 -32.47 5.67 3.34
CA THR A 101 -31.31 4.90 3.81
C THR A 101 -31.71 3.55 4.43
N GLY A 102 -32.91 3.45 5.00
CA GLY A 102 -33.32 2.30 5.83
C GLY A 102 -32.51 2.12 7.12
N ARG A 103 -31.64 3.07 7.47
CA ARG A 103 -30.74 3.01 8.63
C ARG A 103 -31.05 4.05 9.70
N PHE A 104 -32.00 4.95 9.45
CA PHE A 104 -32.49 5.93 10.41
C PHE A 104 -33.97 5.75 10.70
N ASP A 105 -34.33 5.93 11.97
CA ASP A 105 -35.68 6.19 12.42
C ASP A 105 -35.92 7.70 12.42
N VAL A 106 -37.13 8.10 12.02
CA VAL A 106 -37.53 9.50 11.92
C VAL A 106 -38.87 9.70 12.63
N ALA A 107 -39.00 10.80 13.37
CA ALA A 107 -40.25 11.22 13.99
C ALA A 107 -40.40 12.74 13.96
N LEU A 108 -41.63 13.22 13.81
CA LEU A 108 -41.97 14.60 14.13
C LEU A 108 -42.22 14.72 15.62
N VAL A 109 -41.70 15.78 16.23
CA VAL A 109 -41.85 15.99 17.68
C VAL A 109 -42.26 17.41 18.01
N SER A 110 -42.96 17.53 19.14
CA SER A 110 -43.08 18.79 19.89
C SER A 110 -42.33 18.68 21.22
N PHE A 111 -41.85 19.82 21.69
CA PHE A 111 -41.11 19.89 22.95
C PHE A 111 -42.03 20.29 24.12
N LYS A 112 -41.73 19.81 25.32
CA LYS A 112 -42.50 20.17 26.52
C LYS A 112 -42.31 21.63 26.89
N VAL A 113 -43.39 22.27 27.32
CA VAL A 113 -43.38 23.65 27.82
C VAL A 113 -43.09 23.64 29.32
N ASP A 114 -42.15 24.46 29.78
CA ASP A 114 -41.86 24.68 31.20
C ASP A 114 -42.88 25.63 31.86
N GLN A 115 -42.72 25.87 33.16
CA GLN A 115 -43.61 26.75 33.93
C GLN A 115 -43.56 28.22 33.49
N GLN A 116 -42.52 28.63 32.75
CA GLN A 116 -42.30 29.99 32.26
C GLN A 116 -42.79 30.16 30.81
N GLY A 117 -43.37 29.12 30.21
CA GLY A 117 -43.80 29.14 28.81
C GLY A 117 -42.66 28.87 27.82
N GLY A 118 -41.45 28.57 28.28
CA GLY A 118 -40.31 28.19 27.45
C GLY A 118 -40.35 26.72 27.07
N TYR A 119 -39.77 26.35 25.92
CA TYR A 119 -39.65 24.95 25.54
C TYR A 119 -38.42 24.30 26.19
N THR A 120 -38.61 23.15 26.82
CA THR A 120 -37.55 22.30 27.37
C THR A 120 -37.06 21.31 26.33
N ASN A 121 -35.82 20.84 26.45
CA ASN A 121 -35.24 19.83 25.56
C ASN A 121 -35.83 18.41 25.74
N PHE A 122 -37.08 18.29 26.22
CA PHE A 122 -37.77 17.01 26.42
C PHE A 122 -38.91 16.86 25.42
N LEU A 123 -39.02 15.68 24.83
CA LEU A 123 -40.08 15.37 23.88
C LEU A 123 -41.44 15.28 24.59
N SER A 124 -42.46 15.91 24.01
CA SER A 124 -43.84 15.92 24.48
C SER A 124 -44.71 15.00 23.61
N MET A 125 -45.05 15.45 22.40
CA MET A 125 -45.74 14.63 21.39
C MET A 125 -44.74 14.12 20.37
N VAL A 126 -44.93 12.88 19.93
CA VAL A 126 -44.05 12.20 19.00
C VAL A 126 -44.90 11.48 17.97
N GLU A 127 -44.65 11.76 16.70
CA GLU A 127 -45.30 11.14 15.55
C GLU A 127 -44.24 10.42 14.70
N PRO A 128 -44.05 9.11 14.91
CA PRO A 128 -43.07 8.31 14.16
C PRO A 128 -43.44 8.22 12.68
N HIS A 129 -42.44 8.26 11.79
CA HIS A 129 -42.66 8.05 10.37
C HIS A 129 -43.06 6.59 10.09
N PRO A 130 -44.15 6.32 9.35
CA PRO A 130 -44.68 4.96 9.18
C PRO A 130 -43.70 4.01 8.48
N ALA A 131 -42.90 4.51 7.52
CA ALA A 131 -41.95 3.70 6.78
C ALA A 131 -40.75 3.20 7.62
N CYS A 132 -40.47 3.81 8.78
CA CYS A 132 -39.35 3.38 9.63
C CYS A 132 -39.65 2.08 10.40
N GLY A 133 -40.92 1.68 10.49
CA GLY A 133 -41.32 0.47 11.22
C GLY A 133 -40.90 0.49 12.69
N ILE A 134 -40.99 1.66 13.34
CA ILE A 134 -40.56 1.84 14.73
C ILE A 134 -41.48 1.01 15.66
N PRO A 135 -40.94 0.07 16.44
CA PRO A 135 -41.74 -0.76 17.34
C PRO A 135 -42.50 0.07 18.39
N THR A 136 -43.71 -0.37 18.76
CA THR A 136 -44.57 0.35 19.71
C THR A 136 -43.92 0.57 21.08
N ASN A 137 -43.10 -0.37 21.55
CA ASN A 137 -42.34 -0.24 22.79
C ASN A 137 -41.22 0.82 22.70
N VAL A 138 -40.67 1.08 21.50
CA VAL A 138 -39.73 2.19 21.27
C VAL A 138 -40.51 3.50 21.21
N ALA A 139 -41.58 3.55 20.42
CA ALA A 139 -42.40 4.75 20.22
C ALA A 139 -42.99 5.28 21.54
N SER A 140 -43.52 4.39 22.37
CA SER A 140 -44.08 4.74 23.70
C SER A 140 -43.03 5.23 24.70
N ARG A 141 -41.75 5.00 24.44
CA ARG A 141 -40.63 5.45 25.29
C ARG A 141 -39.95 6.72 24.79
N LEU A 142 -40.36 7.27 23.63
CA LEU A 142 -39.84 8.53 23.10
C LEU A 142 -40.31 9.77 23.87
N PRO A 143 -41.57 9.87 24.34
CA PRO A 143 -41.95 10.92 25.28
C PRO A 143 -40.97 10.93 26.47
N ASP A 144 -40.64 12.12 26.97
CA ASP A 144 -39.67 12.33 28.06
C ASP A 144 -38.21 12.06 27.71
N LYS A 145 -37.87 11.69 26.48
CA LYS A 145 -36.47 11.66 26.04
C LYS A 145 -36.00 13.05 25.69
N ARG A 146 -34.68 13.24 25.79
CA ARG A 146 -34.02 14.46 25.34
C ARG A 146 -33.40 14.28 23.96
N VAL A 147 -33.34 15.36 23.19
CA VAL A 147 -32.50 15.45 22.00
C VAL A 147 -31.06 15.74 22.44
N HIS A 148 -30.08 15.16 21.74
CA HIS A 148 -28.65 15.31 22.07
C HIS A 148 -27.98 16.47 21.34
N ALA A 149 -28.43 16.76 20.11
CA ALA A 149 -27.91 17.87 19.33
C ALA A 149 -28.99 18.42 18.39
N TYR A 150 -28.85 19.70 18.05
CA TYR A 150 -29.68 20.39 17.07
C TYR A 150 -28.84 20.67 15.83
N LEU A 151 -29.46 20.60 14.65
CA LEU A 151 -28.86 21.04 13.41
C LEU A 151 -29.09 22.54 13.19
N GLY A 152 -28.03 23.24 12.77
CA GLY A 152 -28.08 24.67 12.47
C GLY A 152 -27.87 25.56 13.69
N ASP A 153 -27.85 26.87 13.46
CA ASP A 153 -27.64 27.87 14.50
C ASP A 153 -28.92 28.10 15.31
N VAL A 154 -29.19 27.16 16.23
CA VAL A 154 -30.32 27.30 17.15
C VAL A 154 -29.87 28.19 18.29
N SER A 155 -30.36 29.42 18.30
CA SER A 155 -30.01 30.49 19.23
C SER A 155 -30.41 30.17 20.68
N ARG A 156 -29.73 29.24 21.36
CA ARG A 156 -29.94 28.78 22.77
C ARG A 156 -31.35 28.34 23.20
N ALA A 157 -32.43 28.73 22.51
CA ALA A 157 -33.81 28.41 22.83
C ALA A 157 -34.22 27.15 22.08
N THR A 158 -34.80 26.19 22.82
CA THR A 158 -35.38 24.97 22.24
C THR A 158 -36.51 25.37 21.28
N PRO A 159 -36.55 24.83 20.05
CA PRO A 159 -37.67 25.08 19.15
C PRO A 159 -38.96 24.44 19.69
N SER A 160 -40.12 24.89 19.20
CA SER A 160 -41.39 24.27 19.57
C SER A 160 -41.57 22.88 18.95
N CYS A 161 -41.06 22.70 17.73
CA CYS A 161 -41.21 21.50 16.90
C CYS A 161 -39.88 21.18 16.20
N ALA A 162 -39.65 19.89 15.92
CA ALA A 162 -38.50 19.45 15.13
C ALA A 162 -38.78 18.13 14.41
N ILE A 163 -38.02 17.86 13.35
CA ILE A 163 -37.77 16.49 12.88
C ILE A 163 -36.67 15.90 13.77
N VAL A 164 -36.97 14.82 14.48
CA VAL A 164 -35.96 14.08 15.26
C VAL A 164 -35.68 12.76 14.58
N PHE A 165 -34.39 12.47 14.40
CA PHE A 165 -33.95 11.22 13.80
C PHE A 165 -32.78 10.60 14.56
N TRP A 166 -32.62 9.28 14.42
CA TRP A 166 -31.57 8.50 15.05
C TRP A 166 -31.26 7.22 14.25
N PRO A 167 -29.99 6.76 14.23
CA PRO A 167 -29.65 5.43 13.72
C PRO A 167 -30.48 4.33 14.39
N THR A 168 -30.96 3.35 13.61
CA THR A 168 -31.82 2.27 14.13
C THR A 168 -31.24 1.51 15.32
N PRO A 169 -29.92 1.25 15.47
CA PRO A 169 -29.38 0.62 16.69
C PRO A 169 -29.77 1.35 17.98
N PHE A 170 -29.98 2.67 17.94
CA PHE A 170 -30.33 3.46 19.11
C PHE A 170 -31.78 3.27 19.60
N ARG A 171 -32.61 2.47 18.92
CA ARG A 171 -33.90 1.98 19.47
C ARG A 171 -33.72 1.35 20.86
N ALA A 172 -32.64 0.59 21.05
CA ALA A 172 -32.32 -0.01 22.34
C ALA A 172 -32.08 1.08 23.42
N SER A 173 -31.27 2.10 23.12
CA SER A 173 -31.01 3.19 24.05
C SER A 173 -32.25 3.99 24.46
N ILE A 174 -33.23 4.11 23.57
CA ILE A 174 -34.50 4.79 23.83
C ILE A 174 -35.33 3.98 24.82
N VAL A 175 -35.42 2.67 24.61
CA VAL A 175 -36.14 1.75 25.50
C VAL A 175 -35.47 1.66 26.89
N GLY A 176 -34.14 1.70 26.93
CA GLY A 176 -33.33 1.73 28.16
C GLY A 176 -32.82 0.35 28.59
N LEU A 177 -31.76 0.35 29.42
CA LEU A 177 -30.99 -0.85 29.76
C LEU A 177 -31.84 -1.98 30.40
N ASP A 178 -32.78 -1.64 31.29
CA ASP A 178 -33.60 -2.62 32.00
C ASP A 178 -34.41 -3.50 31.05
N ALA A 179 -34.92 -2.92 29.97
CA ALA A 179 -35.71 -3.63 28.99
C ALA A 179 -34.82 -4.24 27.89
N THR A 180 -33.70 -3.63 27.53
CA THR A 180 -32.86 -4.13 26.42
C THR A 180 -31.89 -5.23 26.79
N LEU A 181 -31.37 -5.26 28.03
CA LEU A 181 -30.42 -6.29 28.45
C LEU A 181 -31.03 -7.71 28.39
N PRO A 182 -32.27 -7.95 28.85
CA PRO A 182 -32.93 -9.24 28.65
C PRO A 182 -33.08 -9.60 27.17
N LEU A 183 -33.48 -8.65 26.32
CA LEU A 183 -33.63 -8.89 24.87
C LEU A 183 -32.29 -9.25 24.23
N ALA A 184 -31.21 -8.56 24.59
CA ALA A 184 -29.87 -8.87 24.11
C ALA A 184 -29.44 -10.27 24.57
N GLN A 185 -29.72 -10.64 25.82
CA GLN A 185 -29.40 -11.97 26.32
C GLN A 185 -30.15 -13.07 25.54
N THR A 186 -31.46 -12.91 25.36
CA THR A 186 -32.29 -13.82 24.56
C THR A 186 -31.79 -13.91 23.11
N ALA A 187 -31.40 -12.78 22.51
CA ALA A 187 -30.88 -12.74 21.15
C ALA A 187 -29.55 -13.48 21.01
N ILE A 188 -28.65 -13.34 21.98
CA ILE A 188 -27.36 -14.01 22.02
C ILE A 188 -27.51 -15.52 22.22
N ASP A 189 -28.44 -15.94 23.08
CA ASP A 189 -28.73 -17.35 23.31
C ASP A 189 -29.51 -17.99 22.13
N ASN A 190 -29.63 -17.29 20.99
CA ASN A 190 -30.34 -17.68 19.77
C ASN A 190 -31.81 -18.06 19.99
N VAL A 191 -32.42 -17.54 21.05
CA VAL A 191 -33.83 -17.76 21.34
C VAL A 191 -34.66 -16.79 20.47
N PRO A 192 -35.70 -17.27 19.77
CA PRO A 192 -36.63 -16.38 19.06
C PRO A 192 -37.32 -15.43 20.03
N GLY A 193 -37.34 -14.14 19.71
CA GLY A 193 -37.94 -13.10 20.55
C GLY A 193 -37.96 -11.74 19.87
N ASP A 194 -38.67 -10.77 20.46
CA ASP A 194 -38.63 -9.38 20.01
C ASP A 194 -37.20 -8.83 20.14
N ARG A 195 -36.73 -8.15 19.10
CA ARG A 195 -35.40 -7.53 19.03
C ARG A 195 -35.51 -6.04 18.70
N LEU A 196 -36.67 -5.42 18.94
CA LEU A 196 -36.95 -4.04 18.56
C LEU A 196 -36.81 -3.81 17.03
N GLY A 197 -37.06 -4.86 16.25
CA GLY A 197 -36.82 -4.86 14.80
C GLY A 197 -35.33 -4.73 14.42
N LEU A 198 -34.41 -5.07 15.32
CA LEU A 198 -32.97 -4.99 15.11
C LEU A 198 -32.35 -6.36 14.83
N SER A 199 -31.24 -6.34 14.09
CA SER A 199 -30.31 -7.48 14.06
C SER A 199 -29.67 -7.67 15.44
N VAL A 200 -29.10 -8.86 15.70
CA VAL A 200 -28.34 -9.10 16.95
C VAL A 200 -27.22 -8.07 17.10
N ARG A 201 -26.51 -7.78 15.99
CA ARG A 201 -25.47 -6.75 15.93
C ARG A 201 -25.97 -5.38 16.36
N ASP A 202 -27.04 -4.90 15.74
CA ASP A 202 -27.58 -3.56 15.99
C ASP A 202 -28.17 -3.45 17.41
N LEU A 203 -28.76 -4.53 17.93
CA LEU A 203 -29.24 -4.59 19.30
C LEU A 203 -28.09 -4.45 20.31
N LEU A 204 -26.98 -5.17 20.09
CA LEU A 204 -25.79 -5.09 20.96
C LEU A 204 -25.15 -3.71 20.89
N LEU A 205 -24.99 -3.14 19.69
CA LEU A 205 -24.54 -1.74 19.52
C LEU A 205 -25.44 -0.76 20.27
N GLY A 206 -26.76 -0.95 20.16
CA GLY A 206 -27.75 -0.17 20.89
C GLY A 206 -27.62 -0.26 22.41
N VAL A 207 -27.37 -1.46 22.95
CA VAL A 207 -27.11 -1.68 24.38
C VAL A 207 -25.82 -1.00 24.82
N LEU A 208 -24.73 -1.14 24.05
CA LEU A 208 -23.46 -0.47 24.34
C LEU A 208 -23.63 1.07 24.35
N SER A 209 -24.40 1.60 23.40
CA SER A 209 -24.74 3.02 23.34
C SER A 209 -25.54 3.46 24.58
N ALA A 210 -26.46 2.62 25.05
CA ALA A 210 -27.24 2.88 26.26
C ALA A 210 -26.35 2.92 27.51
N VAL A 211 -25.36 2.03 27.62
CA VAL A 211 -24.38 2.00 28.72
C VAL A 211 -23.53 3.28 28.74
N VAL A 212 -23.19 3.85 27.59
CA VAL A 212 -22.43 5.11 27.52
C VAL A 212 -23.25 6.30 28.05
N LEU A 213 -24.56 6.31 27.82
CA LEU A 213 -25.42 7.43 28.24
C LEU A 213 -25.97 7.31 29.66
N VAL A 214 -26.22 6.09 30.12
CA VAL A 214 -26.85 5.80 31.40
C VAL A 214 -25.87 5.01 32.22
N GLN A 215 -25.53 5.52 33.41
CA GLN A 215 -24.75 4.75 34.38
C GLN A 215 -25.54 3.49 34.74
N PRO A 216 -25.04 2.29 34.42
CA PRO A 216 -25.78 1.07 34.74
C PRO A 216 -26.05 0.93 36.25
N GLN A 217 -26.99 0.07 36.62
CA GLN A 217 -27.10 -0.38 38.00
C GLN A 217 -26.12 -1.53 38.26
N PRO A 218 -25.58 -1.70 39.48
CA PRO A 218 -24.71 -2.83 39.81
C PRO A 218 -25.34 -4.20 39.48
N THR A 219 -26.67 -4.31 39.57
CA THR A 219 -27.43 -5.52 39.20
C THR A 219 -27.40 -5.83 37.71
N GLN A 220 -27.18 -4.82 36.86
CA GLN A 220 -27.10 -4.95 35.40
C GLN A 220 -25.69 -5.35 34.92
N LEU A 221 -24.67 -5.22 35.77
CA LEU A 221 -23.27 -5.47 35.40
C LEU A 221 -23.03 -6.89 34.89
N THR A 222 -23.65 -7.89 35.52
CA THR A 222 -23.50 -9.29 35.10
C THR A 222 -24.05 -9.51 33.70
N ALA A 223 -25.21 -8.91 33.38
CA ALA A 223 -25.81 -8.99 32.05
C ALA A 223 -24.98 -8.24 31.01
N ILE A 224 -24.50 -7.03 31.35
CA ILE A 224 -23.61 -6.25 30.47
C ILE A 224 -22.31 -7.02 30.21
N THR A 225 -21.68 -7.54 31.25
CA THR A 225 -20.47 -8.38 31.15
C THR A 225 -20.71 -9.57 30.23
N ARG A 226 -21.83 -10.26 30.37
CA ARG A 226 -22.19 -11.40 29.53
C ARG A 226 -22.40 -10.97 28.08
N VAL A 227 -23.06 -9.84 27.83
CA VAL A 227 -23.19 -9.22 26.52
C VAL A 227 -21.81 -8.94 25.90
N PHE A 228 -20.89 -8.27 26.61
CA PHE A 228 -19.52 -8.04 26.14
C PHE A 228 -18.76 -9.33 25.83
N VAL A 229 -18.95 -10.36 26.66
CA VAL A 229 -18.34 -11.67 26.46
C VAL A 229 -18.90 -12.32 25.18
N GLN A 230 -20.18 -12.19 24.90
CA GLN A 230 -20.79 -12.89 23.77
C GLN A 230 -20.81 -12.05 22.46
N CYS A 231 -20.45 -10.76 22.51
CA CYS A 231 -20.42 -9.85 21.36
C CYS A 231 -19.42 -10.21 20.24
N ASN A 232 -18.46 -11.11 20.43
CA ASN A 232 -17.37 -11.33 19.47
C ASN A 232 -17.76 -12.01 18.16
N ASP A 233 -18.96 -12.58 18.05
CA ASP A 233 -19.49 -13.08 16.76
C ASP A 233 -19.95 -11.94 15.85
N VAL A 234 -19.94 -10.70 16.37
CA VAL A 234 -20.33 -9.51 15.66
C VAL A 234 -19.09 -8.66 15.46
N ALA A 235 -18.72 -8.39 14.21
CA ALA A 235 -17.67 -7.43 13.87
C ALA A 235 -18.07 -6.02 14.37
N LEU A 236 -17.78 -5.75 15.65
CA LEU A 236 -18.01 -4.47 16.29
C LEU A 236 -16.78 -3.60 16.08
N ASP A 237 -17.03 -2.35 15.72
CA ASP A 237 -15.97 -1.34 15.73
C ASP A 237 -15.49 -1.12 17.17
N LEU A 238 -14.18 -1.31 17.37
CA LEU A 238 -13.55 -1.20 18.68
C LEU A 238 -13.50 0.24 19.19
N ARG A 239 -13.75 1.26 18.35
CA ARG A 239 -13.89 2.64 18.82
C ARG A 239 -15.08 2.80 19.75
N GLY A 240 -16.26 2.39 19.30
CA GLY A 240 -17.48 2.45 20.11
C GLY A 240 -17.39 1.55 21.35
N VAL A 241 -16.88 0.32 21.17
CA VAL A 241 -16.65 -0.62 22.27
C VAL A 241 -15.65 -0.06 23.29
N GLY A 242 -14.58 0.61 22.85
CA GLY A 242 -13.58 1.22 23.70
C GLY A 242 -14.13 2.31 24.62
N ILE A 243 -14.99 3.19 24.09
CA ILE A 243 -15.69 4.21 24.89
C ILE A 243 -16.57 3.55 25.96
N CYS A 244 -17.30 2.50 25.57
CA CYS A 244 -18.17 1.78 26.50
C CYS A 244 -17.37 1.05 27.59
N ILE A 245 -16.27 0.38 27.22
CA ILE A 245 -15.34 -0.26 28.16
C ILE A 245 -14.80 0.79 29.13
N HIS A 246 -14.34 1.93 28.64
CA HIS A 246 -13.85 3.01 29.49
C HIS A 246 -14.93 3.51 30.46
N ALA A 247 -16.16 3.73 30.00
CA ALA A 247 -17.27 4.18 30.86
C ALA A 247 -17.60 3.17 31.97
N LEU A 248 -17.61 1.88 31.63
CA LEU A 248 -17.83 0.79 32.59
C LEU A 248 -16.68 0.68 33.59
N LEU A 249 -15.45 0.66 33.08
CA LEU A 249 -14.26 0.66 33.92
C LEU A 249 -14.37 1.83 34.89
N LYS A 250 -14.47 3.08 34.41
CA LYS A 250 -14.61 4.31 35.21
C LYS A 250 -15.68 4.22 36.30
N SER A 251 -16.82 3.59 36.01
CA SER A 251 -17.97 3.53 36.93
C SER A 251 -17.84 2.45 38.01
N TYR A 252 -17.22 1.30 37.71
CA TYR A 252 -17.26 0.12 38.59
C TYR A 252 -15.90 -0.42 39.02
N GLY A 253 -14.83 0.14 38.47
CA GLY A 253 -13.50 -0.42 38.61
C GLY A 253 -13.27 -1.59 37.65
N TRP A 254 -12.02 -1.95 37.46
CA TRP A 254 -11.64 -3.01 36.54
C TRP A 254 -11.73 -4.41 37.14
N ILE A 255 -11.64 -4.57 38.46
CA ILE A 255 -11.64 -5.89 39.13
C ILE A 255 -12.91 -6.70 38.80
N PRO A 256 -14.14 -6.15 38.95
CA PRO A 256 -15.36 -6.90 38.62
C PRO A 256 -15.50 -7.22 37.14
N LEU A 257 -14.86 -6.42 36.28
CA LEU A 257 -14.96 -6.51 34.82
C LEU A 257 -13.81 -7.29 34.19
N PHE A 258 -12.79 -7.70 34.98
CA PHE A 258 -11.56 -8.26 34.45
C PHE A 258 -11.79 -9.55 33.65
N SER A 259 -12.60 -10.48 34.17
CA SER A 259 -12.90 -11.74 33.47
C SER A 259 -13.62 -11.48 32.13
N ALA A 260 -14.48 -10.46 32.06
CA ALA A 260 -15.16 -10.05 30.84
C ALA A 260 -14.15 -9.53 29.80
N LEU A 261 -13.28 -8.62 30.24
CA LEU A 261 -12.26 -8.00 29.40
C LEU A 261 -11.23 -9.01 28.91
N GLN A 262 -10.78 -9.89 29.80
CA GLN A 262 -9.89 -10.99 29.43
C GLN A 262 -10.56 -11.86 28.36
N GLY A 263 -11.80 -12.31 28.58
CA GLY A 263 -12.53 -13.10 27.59
C GLY A 263 -12.70 -12.37 26.26
N LEU A 264 -13.02 -11.06 26.30
CA LEU A 264 -13.11 -10.21 25.11
C LEU A 264 -11.81 -10.23 24.32
N PHE A 265 -10.67 -9.99 24.99
CA PHE A 265 -9.35 -10.03 24.38
C PHE A 265 -9.04 -11.43 23.84
N GLU A 266 -9.47 -12.48 24.54
CA GLU A 266 -9.11 -13.84 24.17
C GLU A 266 -9.75 -14.35 22.88
N ARG A 267 -10.99 -13.93 22.62
CA ARG A 267 -11.70 -14.30 21.39
C ARG A 267 -11.48 -13.30 20.25
N SER A 268 -11.08 -12.06 20.55
CA SER A 268 -10.82 -11.01 19.56
C SER A 268 -9.49 -11.16 18.83
N LYS A 269 -9.05 -12.40 18.54
CA LYS A 269 -7.75 -12.68 17.94
C LYS A 269 -7.58 -12.05 16.55
N GLY A 270 -8.66 -11.79 15.82
CA GLY A 270 -8.60 -11.11 14.52
C GLY A 270 -8.41 -9.60 14.60
N ALA A 271 -8.54 -9.00 15.80
CA ALA A 271 -8.56 -7.56 16.02
C ALA A 271 -7.44 -7.07 16.96
N ILE A 272 -6.31 -7.80 17.02
CA ILE A 272 -5.19 -7.54 17.95
C ILE A 272 -4.76 -6.08 17.90
N ASP A 273 -4.61 -5.51 16.71
CA ASP A 273 -4.17 -4.13 16.52
C ASP A 273 -5.05 -3.11 17.24
N SER A 274 -6.37 -3.30 17.14
CA SER A 274 -7.35 -2.44 17.77
C SER A 274 -7.43 -2.68 19.29
N LEU A 275 -7.16 -3.91 19.76
CA LEU A 275 -7.03 -4.19 21.20
C LEU A 275 -5.77 -3.57 21.79
N CYS A 276 -4.65 -3.61 21.08
CA CYS A 276 -3.41 -2.93 21.47
C CYS A 276 -3.65 -1.42 21.55
N ARG A 277 -4.35 -0.85 20.57
CA ARG A 277 -4.75 0.55 20.55
C ARG A 277 -5.68 0.91 21.72
N LEU A 278 -6.66 0.06 22.01
CA LEU A 278 -7.56 0.23 23.17
C LEU A 278 -6.76 0.23 24.47
N LEU A 279 -5.86 -0.74 24.65
CA LEU A 279 -5.05 -0.85 25.85
C LEU A 279 -4.10 0.34 26.01
N ALA A 280 -3.50 0.79 24.90
CA ALA A 280 -2.68 2.00 24.87
C ALA A 280 -3.51 3.26 25.17
N SER A 281 -4.77 3.33 24.73
CA SER A 281 -5.71 4.41 25.07
C SER A 281 -6.04 4.44 26.55
N LEU A 282 -6.40 3.29 27.13
CA LEU A 282 -6.68 3.14 28.56
C LEU A 282 -5.48 3.50 29.44
N ALA A 283 -4.26 3.20 28.96
CA ALA A 283 -3.00 3.54 29.61
C ALA A 283 -2.56 5.01 29.42
N GLY A 284 -3.28 5.80 28.60
CA GLY A 284 -2.92 7.19 28.29
C GLY A 284 -1.71 7.36 27.39
N LEU A 285 -1.38 6.35 26.58
CA LEU A 285 -0.24 6.34 25.65
C LEU A 285 -0.58 6.87 24.26
N THR A 286 -1.87 7.14 24.02
CA THR A 286 -2.38 7.70 22.76
C THR A 286 -3.13 8.98 23.05
N SER A 287 -3.22 9.87 22.05
CA SER A 287 -3.89 11.17 22.18
C SER A 287 -4.56 11.58 20.87
N GLY A 288 -5.46 12.57 20.93
CA GLY A 288 -6.17 13.08 19.76
C GLY A 288 -6.98 11.99 19.04
N ASP A 289 -6.91 11.99 17.71
CA ASP A 289 -7.62 11.02 16.87
C ASP A 289 -7.09 9.59 17.00
N ASP A 290 -5.90 9.42 17.57
CA ASP A 290 -5.29 8.11 17.81
C ASP A 290 -5.90 7.42 19.05
N ALA A 291 -6.44 8.18 20.01
CA ALA A 291 -7.06 7.61 21.20
C ALA A 291 -8.47 7.08 20.92
N LEU A 292 -8.78 5.86 21.36
CA LEU A 292 -10.14 5.29 21.31
C LEU A 292 -11.01 5.77 22.47
N CYS A 293 -10.39 6.07 23.60
CA CYS A 293 -11.04 6.56 24.81
C CYS A 293 -10.05 7.41 25.64
N PRO A 294 -10.54 8.22 26.59
CA PRO A 294 -9.68 8.88 27.57
C PRO A 294 -8.86 7.87 28.40
N PRO A 295 -7.75 8.30 29.01
CA PRO A 295 -6.98 7.48 29.94
C PRO A 295 -7.83 7.12 31.17
N LEU A 296 -7.63 5.91 31.69
CA LEU A 296 -8.33 5.45 32.88
C LEU A 296 -7.61 5.93 34.14
N GLU A 297 -8.32 6.66 35.01
CA GLU A 297 -7.76 7.28 36.22
C GLU A 297 -7.93 6.42 37.49
N GLN A 298 -8.39 5.19 37.33
CA GLN A 298 -8.76 4.34 38.47
C GLN A 298 -7.55 3.74 39.19
N PRO A 299 -7.67 3.45 40.50
CA PRO A 299 -6.63 2.74 41.22
C PRO A 299 -6.26 1.42 40.55
N PHE A 300 -4.97 1.12 40.56
CA PHE A 300 -4.39 -0.13 40.08
C PHE A 300 -4.56 -0.38 38.57
N VAL A 301 -4.78 0.67 37.77
CA VAL A 301 -4.91 0.57 36.30
C VAL A 301 -3.71 -0.10 35.64
N CYS A 302 -2.51 0.02 36.20
CA CYS A 302 -1.33 -0.64 35.63
C CYS A 302 -1.47 -2.17 35.68
N GLU A 303 -2.11 -2.72 36.72
CA GLU A 303 -2.31 -4.17 36.83
C GLU A 303 -3.25 -4.68 35.74
N LEU A 304 -4.34 -3.93 35.46
CA LEU A 304 -5.21 -4.22 34.32
C LEU A 304 -4.41 -4.24 33.01
N VAL A 305 -3.60 -3.21 32.77
CA VAL A 305 -2.80 -3.08 31.55
C VAL A 305 -1.79 -4.23 31.42
N LYS A 306 -1.08 -4.60 32.49
CA LYS A 306 -0.14 -5.73 32.49
C LYS A 306 -0.83 -7.05 32.21
N LEU A 307 -1.95 -7.33 32.90
CA LEU A 307 -2.71 -8.57 32.73
C LEU A 307 -3.23 -8.73 31.30
N LEU A 308 -3.88 -7.69 30.76
CA LEU A 308 -4.40 -7.72 29.38
C LEU A 308 -3.27 -7.73 28.33
N SER A 309 -2.14 -7.06 28.60
CA SER A 309 -0.95 -7.16 27.73
C SER A 309 -0.42 -8.60 27.69
N GLY A 310 -0.43 -9.31 28.83
CA GLY A 310 -0.04 -10.72 28.90
C GLY A 310 -0.91 -11.64 28.04
N VAL A 311 -2.22 -11.35 27.96
CA VAL A 311 -3.17 -12.03 27.06
C VAL A 311 -2.81 -11.75 25.61
N LEU A 312 -2.62 -10.48 25.24
CA LEU A 312 -2.25 -10.09 23.88
C LEU A 312 -0.92 -10.72 23.44
N LEU A 313 0.11 -10.73 24.31
CA LEU A 313 1.41 -11.35 24.02
C LEU A 313 1.29 -12.84 23.69
N GLY A 314 0.26 -13.52 24.20
CA GLY A 314 -0.07 -14.89 23.80
C GLY A 314 -0.35 -15.02 22.31
N TYR A 315 -0.99 -14.03 21.69
CA TYR A 315 -1.38 -14.06 20.28
C TYR A 315 -0.28 -13.69 19.30
N LEU A 316 0.72 -12.93 19.73
CA LEU A 316 1.86 -12.61 18.88
C LEU A 316 2.64 -13.84 18.40
N LYS A 317 2.55 -14.96 19.13
CA LYS A 317 3.19 -16.21 18.71
C LYS A 317 2.50 -16.86 17.52
N ASP A 318 1.19 -16.69 17.42
CA ASP A 318 0.36 -17.42 16.47
C ASP A 318 0.07 -16.62 15.19
N GLN A 319 0.29 -15.30 15.21
CA GLN A 319 -0.15 -14.43 14.12
C GLN A 319 0.95 -13.58 13.50
N ASN A 320 0.85 -13.42 12.18
CA ASN A 320 1.62 -12.45 11.42
C ASN A 320 0.99 -11.05 11.58
N THR A 321 1.05 -10.51 12.80
CA THR A 321 0.59 -9.15 13.12
C THR A 321 1.58 -8.16 12.51
N ARG A 322 1.20 -7.58 11.37
CA ARG A 322 2.06 -6.68 10.59
C ARG A 322 1.87 -5.22 10.93
N SER A 323 0.70 -4.85 11.41
CA SER A 323 0.27 -3.48 11.68
C SER A 323 0.45 -3.11 13.16
N ASN A 324 0.66 -1.82 13.42
CA ASN A 324 0.60 -1.21 14.75
C ASN A 324 1.60 -1.69 15.82
N MET A 325 2.81 -2.08 15.41
CA MET A 325 3.92 -2.37 16.35
C MET A 325 4.25 -1.21 17.30
N HIS A 326 3.90 0.03 16.95
CA HIS A 326 4.12 1.17 17.84
C HIS A 326 3.32 1.05 19.15
N TYR A 327 2.07 0.55 19.16
CA TYR A 327 1.34 0.36 20.42
C TYR A 327 1.99 -0.71 21.29
N TRP A 328 2.53 -1.77 20.69
CA TRP A 328 3.27 -2.79 21.43
C TRP A 328 4.51 -2.22 22.11
N ILE A 329 5.28 -1.42 21.37
CA ILE A 329 6.47 -0.74 21.88
C ILE A 329 6.11 0.26 22.98
N LEU A 330 5.01 1.01 22.81
CA LEU A 330 4.52 1.95 23.83
C LEU A 330 4.04 1.22 25.09
N LEU A 331 3.30 0.13 24.95
CA LEU A 331 2.84 -0.69 26.08
C LEU A 331 4.01 -1.35 26.82
N ASP A 332 5.01 -1.85 26.10
CA ASP A 332 6.26 -2.38 26.68
C ASP A 332 6.99 -1.32 27.50
N TRP A 333 7.20 -0.14 26.91
CA TRP A 333 7.81 0.99 27.60
C TRP A 333 6.99 1.42 28.82
N TYR A 334 5.66 1.47 28.70
CA TYR A 334 4.77 1.81 29.81
C TYR A 334 4.91 0.83 30.97
N ILE A 335 4.85 -0.48 30.70
CA ILE A 335 4.96 -1.52 31.72
C ILE A 335 6.35 -1.48 32.40
N ASP A 336 7.42 -1.28 31.63
CA ASP A 336 8.78 -1.29 32.17
C ASP A 336 9.17 -0.01 32.92
N LYS A 337 8.71 1.16 32.45
CA LYS A 337 9.23 2.47 32.87
C LYS A 337 8.22 3.40 33.50
N VAL A 338 6.94 3.30 33.15
CA VAL A 338 5.93 4.23 33.64
C VAL A 338 5.16 3.61 34.80
N ALA A 339 4.57 2.43 34.57
CA ALA A 339 3.73 1.74 35.52
C ALA A 339 4.38 1.61 36.91
N PRO A 340 5.64 1.15 37.08
CA PRO A 340 6.24 0.94 38.41
C PRO A 340 6.39 2.22 39.23
N HIS A 341 6.40 3.38 38.57
CA HIS A 341 6.57 4.70 39.18
C HIS A 341 5.25 5.44 39.39
N MET A 342 4.12 4.94 38.88
CA MET A 342 2.84 5.62 39.02
C MET A 342 2.25 5.43 40.43
N PRO A 343 2.02 6.53 41.18
CA PRO A 343 1.35 6.47 42.47
C PRO A 343 -0.04 5.85 42.30
N HIS A 344 -0.39 4.87 43.14
CA HIS A 344 -1.65 4.12 43.06
C HIS A 344 -1.86 3.34 41.75
N GLY A 345 -0.87 3.32 40.84
CA GLY A 345 -0.95 2.60 39.57
C GLY A 345 -0.83 1.08 39.74
N ASN A 346 -0.07 0.63 40.75
CA ASN A 346 0.11 -0.79 41.09
C ASN A 346 -0.40 -1.06 42.50
N TRP A 347 -0.86 -2.28 42.74
CA TRP A 347 -1.27 -2.67 44.09
C TRP A 347 -0.07 -2.70 45.04
N ILE A 348 1.06 -3.16 44.53
CA ILE A 348 2.27 -3.36 45.32
C ILE A 348 3.13 -2.09 45.46
N SER A 349 2.92 -1.06 44.63
CA SER A 349 3.65 0.22 44.75
C SER A 349 3.28 1.00 46.01
N LEU A 350 2.21 0.63 46.71
CA LEU A 350 1.88 1.15 48.03
C LEU A 350 2.72 0.54 49.16
N ARG A 351 3.43 -0.57 48.89
CA ARG A 351 4.14 -1.36 49.90
C ARG A 351 5.62 -1.54 49.59
N LEU A 352 6.01 -1.40 48.33
CA LEU A 352 7.39 -1.61 47.88
C LEU A 352 7.91 -0.37 47.13
N PRO A 353 9.22 -0.06 47.24
CA PRO A 353 9.86 0.93 46.40
C PRO A 353 9.82 0.51 44.92
N PRO A 354 9.80 1.45 43.96
CA PRO A 354 9.64 1.14 42.53
C PRO A 354 10.62 0.08 41.99
N ALA A 355 11.86 0.07 42.47
CA ALA A 355 12.84 -0.94 42.07
C ALA A 355 12.40 -2.38 42.40
N LEU A 356 11.76 -2.60 43.56
CA LEU A 356 11.23 -3.91 43.93
C LEU A 356 9.90 -4.23 43.25
N VAL A 357 9.09 -3.21 42.91
CA VAL A 357 7.89 -3.39 42.07
C VAL A 357 8.26 -4.01 40.74
N VAL A 358 9.29 -3.48 40.06
CA VAL A 358 9.80 -4.03 38.78
C VAL A 358 10.22 -5.49 38.92
N VAL A 359 10.92 -5.85 40.00
CA VAL A 359 11.36 -7.24 40.23
C VAL A 359 10.17 -8.16 40.43
N VAL A 360 9.19 -7.78 41.25
CA VAL A 360 7.98 -8.58 41.46
C VAL A 360 7.17 -8.70 40.17
N ASP A 361 7.00 -7.61 39.44
CA ASP A 361 6.31 -7.60 38.16
C ASP A 361 6.96 -8.54 37.14
N SER A 362 8.30 -8.56 37.08
CA SER A 362 9.04 -9.46 36.19
C SER A 362 8.85 -10.96 36.51
N TYR A 363 8.44 -11.27 37.75
CA TYR A 363 8.12 -12.64 38.18
C TYR A 363 6.64 -12.99 37.95
N LEU A 364 5.73 -12.06 38.23
CA LEU A 364 4.28 -12.28 38.15
C LEU A 364 3.75 -12.21 36.73
N PHE A 365 4.28 -11.29 35.93
CA PHE A 365 3.82 -11.05 34.57
C PHE A 365 4.78 -11.67 33.56
N ARG A 366 4.26 -11.98 32.37
CA ARG A 366 5.10 -12.50 31.28
C ARG A 366 6.19 -11.50 30.92
N PRO A 367 7.32 -11.98 30.38
CA PRO A 367 8.44 -11.12 29.99
C PRO A 367 7.95 -9.97 29.09
N PRO A 368 8.56 -8.78 29.23
CA PRO A 368 8.24 -7.64 28.40
C PRO A 368 8.29 -8.01 26.89
N PHE A 369 7.53 -7.32 26.08
CA PHE A 369 7.45 -7.50 24.62
C PHE A 369 8.84 -7.53 23.97
N GLY A 370 9.82 -6.78 24.49
CA GLY A 370 11.22 -6.88 24.05
C GLY A 370 11.82 -8.29 24.09
N ASP A 371 11.48 -9.08 25.10
CA ASP A 371 11.96 -10.47 25.25
C ASP A 371 11.13 -11.43 24.37
N VAL A 372 9.86 -11.10 24.15
CA VAL A 372 8.99 -11.78 23.19
C VAL A 372 9.45 -11.52 21.76
N LEU A 373 9.99 -10.33 21.44
CA LEU A 373 10.58 -10.06 20.12
C LEU A 373 11.80 -10.93 19.85
N ALA A 374 12.63 -11.21 20.87
CA ALA A 374 13.78 -12.10 20.73
C ALA A 374 13.35 -13.55 20.42
N SER A 375 12.27 -14.01 21.04
CA SER A 375 11.76 -15.40 20.99
C SER A 375 10.60 -15.67 20.03
N SER A 376 9.98 -14.63 19.45
CA SER A 376 8.80 -14.74 18.60
C SER A 376 9.10 -15.40 17.25
N GLY A 377 8.14 -16.19 16.78
CA GLY A 377 8.12 -16.79 15.43
C GLY A 377 7.86 -15.79 14.30
N LEU A 378 7.79 -14.48 14.59
CA LEU A 378 7.72 -13.46 13.55
C LEU A 378 8.87 -13.64 12.56
N THR A 379 8.55 -13.57 11.27
CA THR A 379 9.61 -13.62 10.26
C THR A 379 10.55 -12.46 10.48
N LEU A 380 11.82 -12.65 10.17
CA LEU A 380 12.79 -11.57 10.30
C LEU A 380 12.39 -10.36 9.43
N THR A 381 11.81 -10.59 8.26
CA THR A 381 11.29 -9.53 7.40
C THR A 381 10.22 -8.71 8.11
N ASP A 382 9.29 -9.37 8.82
CA ASP A 382 8.27 -8.69 9.61
C ASP A 382 8.89 -7.95 10.81
N LYS A 383 9.89 -8.53 11.48
CA LYS A 383 10.64 -7.83 12.54
C LYS A 383 11.33 -6.59 11.99
N LEU A 384 12.13 -6.70 10.94
CA LEU A 384 12.87 -5.56 10.37
C LEU A 384 11.94 -4.45 9.90
N ARG A 385 10.83 -4.80 9.25
CA ARG A 385 9.88 -3.80 8.74
C ARG A 385 9.01 -3.23 9.86
N SER A 386 8.21 -4.06 10.49
CA SER A 386 7.18 -3.59 11.41
C SER A 386 7.78 -3.03 12.70
N LEU A 387 8.89 -3.60 13.21
CA LEU A 387 9.54 -3.08 14.42
C LEU A 387 10.26 -1.75 14.16
N SER A 388 10.96 -1.59 13.03
CA SER A 388 11.68 -0.33 12.76
C SER A 388 10.71 0.83 12.55
N MET A 389 9.69 0.65 11.71
CA MET A 389 8.65 1.66 11.49
C MET A 389 7.84 1.92 12.76
N GLY A 390 7.42 0.86 13.45
CA GLY A 390 6.71 0.98 14.72
C GLY A 390 7.53 1.71 15.79
N LEU A 391 8.85 1.54 15.82
CA LEU A 391 9.72 2.23 16.77
C LEU A 391 9.83 3.72 16.46
N VAL A 392 9.91 4.10 15.18
CA VAL A 392 9.88 5.51 14.76
C VAL A 392 8.55 6.15 15.17
N ASP A 393 7.43 5.50 14.87
CA ASP A 393 6.09 5.95 15.24
C ASP A 393 5.91 6.07 16.77
N ALA A 394 6.48 5.13 17.53
CA ALA A 394 6.44 5.13 18.98
C ALA A 394 7.30 6.25 19.57
N ILE A 395 8.48 6.54 19.00
CA ILE A 395 9.34 7.65 19.43
C ILE A 395 8.69 9.00 19.12
N ALA A 396 8.04 9.11 17.96
CA ALA A 396 7.30 10.33 17.59
C ALA A 396 6.19 10.63 18.60
N ARG A 397 5.50 9.59 19.10
CA ARG A 397 4.47 9.71 20.15
C ARG A 397 5.06 9.90 21.54
N GLN A 398 6.17 9.23 21.85
CA GLN A 398 6.84 9.30 23.14
C GLN A 398 8.36 9.47 23.00
N PRO A 399 8.86 10.72 22.97
CA PRO A 399 10.29 10.99 22.79
C PRO A 399 11.19 10.46 23.91
N THR A 400 10.64 10.25 25.12
CA THR A 400 11.36 9.69 26.28
C THR A 400 11.52 8.16 26.23
N LEU A 401 11.05 7.51 25.16
CA LEU A 401 11.11 6.07 25.01
C LEU A 401 12.57 5.58 24.99
N HIS A 402 12.88 4.57 25.80
CA HIS A 402 14.22 4.01 25.92
C HIS A 402 14.57 3.14 24.70
N ARG A 403 15.18 3.78 23.70
CA ARG A 403 15.51 3.18 22.39
C ARG A 403 16.47 1.97 22.43
N PRO A 404 17.55 1.95 23.26
CA PRO A 404 18.60 0.93 23.16
C PRO A 404 18.10 -0.52 23.21
N LYS A 405 17.07 -0.81 23.99
CA LYS A 405 16.48 -2.16 24.12
C LYS A 405 15.95 -2.68 22.78
N TYR A 406 15.13 -1.89 22.08
CA TYR A 406 14.53 -2.27 20.79
C TYR A 406 15.56 -2.32 19.68
N LEU A 407 16.52 -1.41 19.70
CA LEU A 407 17.62 -1.37 18.75
C LEU A 407 18.54 -2.58 18.91
N ALA A 408 18.85 -2.99 20.15
CA ALA A 408 19.58 -4.22 20.41
C ALA A 408 18.84 -5.46 19.90
N ALA A 409 17.51 -5.50 20.01
CA ALA A 409 16.70 -6.59 19.44
C ALA A 409 16.77 -6.61 17.90
N ILE A 410 16.67 -5.44 17.25
CA ILE A 410 16.84 -5.32 15.78
C ILE A 410 18.25 -5.75 15.37
N SER A 411 19.29 -5.22 16.02
CA SER A 411 20.70 -5.52 15.72
C SER A 411 21.04 -6.99 15.94
N THR A 412 20.56 -7.61 17.03
CA THR A 412 20.76 -9.05 17.28
C THR A 412 20.20 -9.87 16.12
N LYS A 413 19.02 -9.51 15.63
CA LYS A 413 18.38 -10.18 14.51
C LYS A 413 19.09 -9.93 13.17
N ILE A 414 19.59 -8.72 12.93
CA ILE A 414 20.46 -8.43 11.77
C ILE A 414 21.71 -9.31 11.83
N ASN A 415 22.35 -9.42 12.99
CA ASN A 415 23.57 -10.20 13.18
C ASN A 415 23.33 -11.72 13.04
N GLU A 416 22.21 -12.24 13.55
CA GLU A 416 21.79 -13.64 13.33
C GLU A 416 21.70 -13.95 11.83
N VAL A 417 21.18 -13.03 11.02
CA VAL A 417 21.14 -13.23 9.56
C VAL A 417 22.54 -13.25 9.00
N VAL A 418 23.30 -12.19 9.26
CA VAL A 418 24.64 -11.97 8.68
C VAL A 418 25.54 -13.17 8.97
N THR A 419 25.46 -13.74 10.18
CA THR A 419 26.24 -14.91 10.60
C THR A 419 25.81 -16.22 9.91
N VAL A 420 24.54 -16.37 9.55
CA VAL A 420 24.03 -17.59 8.87
C VAL A 420 24.22 -17.50 7.34
N LEU A 421 24.40 -16.31 6.76
CA LEU A 421 24.60 -16.11 5.31
C LEU A 421 25.70 -16.97 4.67
N PRO A 422 26.90 -17.12 5.26
CA PRO A 422 27.98 -17.88 4.64
C PRO A 422 27.63 -19.36 4.49
N SER A 423 26.95 -19.93 5.49
CA SER A 423 26.46 -21.31 5.48
C SER A 423 25.42 -21.53 4.38
N PHE A 424 24.52 -20.56 4.19
CA PHE A 424 23.56 -20.60 3.09
C PHE A 424 24.22 -20.55 1.72
N ARG A 425 25.23 -19.69 1.51
CA ARG A 425 25.94 -19.64 0.23
C ARG A 425 26.68 -20.95 -0.08
N ARG A 426 27.23 -21.62 0.92
CA ARG A 426 27.91 -22.92 0.74
C ARG A 426 26.91 -24.00 0.32
N ILE A 427 25.77 -24.10 0.99
CA ILE A 427 24.68 -25.04 0.64
C ILE A 427 24.11 -24.72 -0.75
N ARG A 428 23.99 -23.43 -1.07
CA ARG A 428 23.60 -22.91 -2.39
C ARG A 428 24.61 -23.32 -3.48
N GLY A 429 25.91 -23.43 -3.19
CA GLY A 429 26.87 -23.99 -4.13
C GLY A 429 26.65 -25.48 -4.37
N THR A 430 26.50 -26.25 -3.29
CA THR A 430 26.44 -27.72 -3.35
C THR A 430 25.14 -28.25 -3.94
N LEU A 431 24.00 -27.68 -3.57
CA LEU A 431 22.73 -28.15 -4.10
C LEU A 431 22.62 -27.85 -5.60
N ALA A 432 23.23 -26.75 -6.11
CA ALA A 432 23.00 -26.16 -7.46
C ALA A 432 23.37 -27.13 -8.56
N LEU A 433 24.29 -28.01 -8.22
CA LEU A 433 24.82 -29.07 -9.05
C LEU A 433 23.85 -30.26 -9.17
N ASN A 434 22.89 -30.43 -8.24
CA ASN A 434 22.07 -31.64 -8.13
C ASN A 434 20.60 -31.46 -8.55
N GLY A 435 20.17 -30.29 -9.04
CA GLY A 435 18.79 -30.07 -9.52
C GLY A 435 17.68 -30.07 -8.45
N TRP A 436 17.97 -30.41 -7.20
CA TRP A 436 17.00 -30.54 -6.08
C TRP A 436 16.49 -29.21 -5.49
N TRP A 437 16.65 -28.09 -6.21
CA TRP A 437 16.36 -26.74 -5.71
C TRP A 437 14.89 -26.48 -5.50
N HIS A 438 14.05 -27.01 -6.37
CA HIS A 438 12.64 -26.70 -6.34
C HIS A 438 11.88 -27.45 -5.23
N ALA A 439 12.45 -28.52 -4.68
CA ALA A 439 11.82 -29.31 -3.61
C ALA A 439 12.19 -28.77 -2.21
N ALA A 440 13.47 -28.53 -1.94
CA ALA A 440 13.94 -28.06 -0.63
C ALA A 440 13.50 -26.62 -0.27
N TRP A 441 13.11 -25.83 -1.28
CA TRP A 441 12.60 -24.47 -1.10
C TRP A 441 11.08 -24.38 -0.91
N ARG A 442 10.34 -25.49 -1.10
CA ARG A 442 8.88 -25.52 -0.96
C ARG A 442 8.43 -25.54 0.51
N ASP A 443 9.26 -26.11 1.39
CA ASP A 443 8.99 -26.22 2.84
C ASP A 443 9.72 -25.19 3.72
N ARG A 444 10.50 -24.27 3.13
CA ARG A 444 11.10 -23.15 3.88
C ARG A 444 10.28 -21.88 3.70
N PRO A 445 10.27 -20.97 4.70
CA PRO A 445 9.56 -19.71 4.58
C PRO A 445 10.01 -19.06 3.27
N THR A 446 9.03 -18.92 2.36
CA THR A 446 9.18 -18.25 1.06
C THR A 446 10.18 -17.12 1.21
N THR A 447 11.19 -17.04 0.35
CA THR A 447 11.98 -15.81 0.23
C THR A 447 11.01 -14.71 -0.14
N ILE A 448 10.50 -14.01 0.88
CA ILE A 448 9.66 -12.84 0.74
C ILE A 448 10.56 -11.85 0.02
N SER A 449 10.38 -11.73 -1.29
CA SER A 449 11.04 -10.70 -2.07
C SER A 449 10.54 -9.38 -1.51
N LEU A 450 11.37 -8.76 -0.66
CA LEU A 450 11.12 -7.42 -0.17
C LEU A 450 10.97 -6.51 -1.37
N GLN A 451 9.87 -5.78 -1.46
CA GLN A 451 9.65 -4.77 -2.49
C GLN A 451 10.57 -3.57 -2.26
N THR A 452 10.84 -2.81 -3.33
CA THR A 452 11.69 -1.60 -3.28
C THR A 452 11.19 -0.58 -2.25
N ALA A 453 9.87 -0.43 -2.11
CA ALA A 453 9.28 0.46 -1.11
C ALA A 453 9.67 0.05 0.33
N TYR A 454 9.65 -1.24 0.64
CA TYR A 454 10.01 -1.72 1.98
C TYR A 454 11.48 -1.51 2.32
N VAL A 455 12.38 -1.69 1.35
CA VAL A 455 13.79 -1.40 1.57
C VAL A 455 13.97 0.09 1.93
N ARG A 456 13.32 0.99 1.20
CA ARG A 456 13.31 2.42 1.52
C ARG A 456 12.80 2.67 2.93
N ASP A 457 11.61 2.17 3.27
CA ASP A 457 10.94 2.46 4.54
C ASP A 457 11.78 2.00 5.75
N VAL A 458 12.41 0.83 5.64
CA VAL A 458 13.34 0.33 6.68
C VAL A 458 14.58 1.20 6.78
N LEU A 459 15.17 1.61 5.65
CA LEU A 459 16.35 2.48 5.67
C LEU A 459 16.04 3.86 6.24
N ASP A 460 14.91 4.45 5.87
CA ASP A 460 14.42 5.71 6.45
C ASP A 460 14.21 5.59 7.96
N ALA A 461 13.58 4.49 8.40
CA ALA A 461 13.35 4.26 9.81
C ALA A 461 14.68 4.08 10.57
N MET A 462 15.58 3.25 10.07
CA MET A 462 16.88 3.01 10.71
C MET A 462 17.79 4.24 10.68
N HIS A 463 17.70 5.08 9.65
CA HIS A 463 18.37 6.38 9.58
C HIS A 463 17.83 7.34 10.65
N THR A 464 16.51 7.46 10.76
CA THR A 464 15.82 8.27 11.79
C THR A 464 16.20 7.81 13.20
N LEU A 465 16.40 6.50 13.39
CA LEU A 465 16.84 5.92 14.65
C LEU A 465 18.34 6.11 14.94
N GLY A 466 19.15 6.49 13.94
CA GLY A 466 20.61 6.60 14.06
C GLY A 466 21.34 5.25 13.97
N HIS A 467 20.71 4.24 13.39
CA HIS A 467 21.18 2.85 13.34
C HIS A 467 21.36 2.32 11.90
N CYS A 468 21.94 3.13 11.02
CA CYS A 468 22.44 2.64 9.74
C CYS A 468 23.90 2.16 9.87
N ASP A 469 24.13 0.87 9.65
CA ASP A 469 25.45 0.25 9.62
C ASP A 469 25.57 -0.74 8.44
N GLU A 470 26.79 -1.26 8.23
CA GLU A 470 27.07 -2.21 7.15
C GLU A 470 26.34 -3.56 7.32
N ALA A 471 26.09 -3.97 8.57
CA ALA A 471 25.38 -5.20 8.87
C ALA A 471 23.92 -5.12 8.41
N LEU A 472 23.26 -3.98 8.63
CA LEU A 472 21.92 -3.69 8.12
C LEU A 472 21.89 -3.77 6.59
N PHE A 473 22.82 -3.12 5.90
CA PHE A 473 22.86 -3.13 4.43
C PHE A 473 23.08 -4.54 3.88
N THR A 474 23.94 -5.32 4.53
CA THR A 474 24.18 -6.72 4.18
C THR A 474 22.96 -7.61 4.38
N ALA A 475 22.26 -7.47 5.50
CA ALA A 475 21.00 -8.16 5.75
C ALA A 475 19.94 -7.76 4.71
N MET A 476 19.70 -6.47 4.50
CA MET A 476 18.68 -5.96 3.56
C MET A 476 18.96 -6.40 2.12
N ARG A 477 20.21 -6.39 1.68
CA ARG A 477 20.62 -6.91 0.37
C ARG A 477 20.36 -8.40 0.24
N HIS A 478 20.54 -9.16 1.32
CA HIS A 478 20.27 -10.60 1.30
C HIS A 478 18.77 -10.88 1.13
N PHE A 479 17.89 -10.17 1.85
CA PHE A 479 16.44 -10.38 1.79
C PHE A 479 15.79 -9.91 0.50
N SER A 480 16.14 -8.71 0.07
CA SER A 480 15.52 -8.09 -1.11
C SER A 480 16.17 -8.54 -2.43
N GLY A 481 17.38 -9.08 -2.35
CA GLY A 481 18.24 -9.26 -3.50
C GLY A 481 18.84 -7.93 -3.96
N ARG A 482 19.97 -8.02 -4.66
CA ARG A 482 20.79 -6.86 -5.03
C ARG A 482 20.02 -5.77 -5.77
N LYS A 483 19.23 -6.15 -6.78
CA LYS A 483 18.48 -5.20 -7.60
C LYS A 483 17.50 -4.40 -6.76
N VAL A 484 16.72 -5.08 -5.93
CA VAL A 484 15.68 -4.42 -5.14
C VAL A 484 16.31 -3.59 -4.02
N PHE A 485 17.41 -4.07 -3.43
CA PHE A 485 18.19 -3.32 -2.45
C PHE A 485 18.70 -1.99 -3.00
N ILE A 486 19.39 -2.01 -4.15
CA ILE A 486 19.95 -0.80 -4.75
C ILE A 486 18.86 0.17 -5.19
N ALA A 487 17.77 -0.34 -5.79
CA ALA A 487 16.62 0.50 -6.10
C ALA A 487 15.98 1.11 -4.83
N GLY A 488 16.01 0.38 -3.71
CA GLY A 488 15.54 0.84 -2.41
C GLY A 488 16.43 1.93 -1.82
N LEU A 489 17.74 1.76 -1.89
CA LEU A 489 18.74 2.78 -1.55
C LEU A 489 18.54 4.05 -2.36
N LEU A 490 18.33 3.92 -3.67
CA LEU A 490 18.08 5.07 -4.54
C LEU A 490 16.83 5.84 -4.10
N ARG A 491 15.71 5.13 -3.85
CA ARG A 491 14.48 5.77 -3.38
C ARG A 491 14.64 6.42 -2.01
N PHE A 492 15.39 5.80 -1.10
CA PHE A 492 15.72 6.39 0.20
C PHE A 492 16.47 7.71 0.05
N LEU A 493 17.48 7.76 -0.82
CA LEU A 493 18.25 8.99 -1.05
C LEU A 493 17.48 10.07 -1.80
N GLN A 494 16.58 9.69 -2.71
CA GLN A 494 15.77 10.64 -3.48
C GLN A 494 14.64 11.25 -2.65
N HIS A 495 14.03 10.47 -1.75
CA HIS A 495 12.86 10.87 -0.99
C HIS A 495 13.00 10.52 0.50
N PRO A 496 14.04 11.03 1.19
CA PRO A 496 14.27 10.68 2.57
C PRO A 496 13.25 11.39 3.48
N ALA A 497 12.78 10.70 4.52
CA ALA A 497 11.88 11.30 5.51
C ALA A 497 12.57 12.42 6.34
N THR A 498 13.88 12.31 6.53
CA THR A 498 14.73 13.31 7.19
C THR A 498 16.03 13.49 6.43
N ALA A 499 16.70 14.64 6.55
CA ALA A 499 17.97 14.88 5.86
C ALA A 499 18.99 13.75 6.16
N VAL A 500 19.54 13.14 5.09
CA VAL A 500 20.47 12.01 5.22
C VAL A 500 21.80 12.52 5.78
N ALA A 501 22.19 12.01 6.95
CA ALA A 501 23.42 12.43 7.60
C ALA A 501 24.66 12.04 6.78
N SER A 502 25.69 12.90 6.74
CA SER A 502 26.91 12.67 5.96
C SER A 502 27.58 11.33 6.27
N ARG A 503 27.55 10.89 7.54
CA ARG A 503 28.04 9.55 7.93
C ARG A 503 27.31 8.42 7.20
N VAL A 504 25.98 8.53 7.04
CA VAL A 504 25.17 7.53 6.32
C VAL A 504 25.43 7.62 4.83
N GLN A 505 25.59 8.81 4.26
CA GLN A 505 25.99 8.99 2.86
C GLN A 505 27.33 8.30 2.57
N SER A 506 28.36 8.52 3.40
CA SER A 506 29.67 7.85 3.28
C SER A 506 29.57 6.34 3.44
N LEU A 507 28.73 5.85 4.36
CA LEU A 507 28.48 4.42 4.53
C LEU A 507 27.83 3.81 3.29
N VAL A 508 26.83 4.49 2.70
CA VAL A 508 26.18 4.05 1.46
C VAL A 508 27.18 4.01 0.31
N ALA A 509 28.00 5.06 0.14
CA ALA A 509 29.03 5.11 -0.89
C ALA A 509 30.02 3.94 -0.77
N SER A 510 30.62 3.79 0.41
CA SER A 510 31.57 2.71 0.71
C SER A 510 30.95 1.32 0.50
N TYR A 511 29.70 1.12 0.94
CA TYR A 511 29.01 -0.15 0.74
C TYR A 511 28.69 -0.44 -0.73
N VAL A 512 28.21 0.55 -1.49
CA VAL A 512 27.95 0.40 -2.93
C VAL A 512 29.25 0.06 -3.66
N PHE A 513 30.35 0.72 -3.31
CA PHE A 513 31.68 0.45 -3.84
C PHE A 513 32.16 -0.98 -3.51
N SER A 514 32.00 -1.43 -2.26
CA SER A 514 32.42 -2.78 -1.84
C SER A 514 31.67 -3.90 -2.56
N ILE A 515 30.43 -3.63 -2.99
CA ILE A 515 29.63 -4.59 -3.75
C ILE A 515 29.77 -4.44 -5.27
N ALA A 516 30.60 -3.50 -5.77
CA ALA A 516 30.87 -3.31 -7.20
C ALA A 516 31.23 -4.63 -7.93
N PRO A 517 32.16 -5.46 -7.41
CA PRO A 517 32.56 -6.70 -8.08
C PRO A 517 31.41 -7.71 -8.17
N SER A 518 30.42 -7.59 -7.28
CA SER A 518 29.29 -8.50 -7.29
C SER A 518 28.36 -8.27 -8.48
N PHE A 519 28.32 -7.06 -9.05
CA PHE A 519 27.50 -6.74 -10.24
C PHE A 519 27.98 -7.45 -11.51
N THR A 520 29.09 -8.19 -11.46
CA THR A 520 29.54 -9.03 -12.56
C THR A 520 28.49 -10.11 -12.90
N VAL A 521 28.20 -10.24 -14.18
CA VAL A 521 27.11 -11.04 -14.76
C VAL A 521 27.58 -12.50 -14.99
N THR A 522 28.64 -12.93 -14.32
CA THR A 522 29.38 -14.18 -14.59
C THR A 522 28.55 -15.45 -14.37
N ASP A 523 27.73 -15.53 -13.33
CA ASP A 523 26.90 -16.72 -13.06
C ASP A 523 25.69 -16.88 -14.01
N ALA A 524 25.40 -15.85 -14.78
CA ALA A 524 24.12 -15.70 -15.44
C ALA A 524 24.24 -15.71 -16.97
N PHE A 525 25.37 -15.28 -17.54
CA PHE A 525 25.62 -15.35 -18.99
C PHE A 525 25.52 -16.77 -19.57
N GLY A 526 25.98 -17.80 -18.86
CA GLY A 526 25.90 -19.19 -19.33
C GLY A 526 24.46 -19.75 -19.44
N ARG A 527 23.48 -19.12 -18.78
CA ARG A 527 22.06 -19.50 -18.80
C ARG A 527 21.15 -18.48 -19.49
N MET A 528 21.68 -17.34 -19.95
CA MET A 528 20.92 -16.14 -20.38
C MET A 528 20.85 -15.93 -21.89
N ARG A 529 20.96 -16.98 -22.71
CA ARG A 529 20.75 -16.84 -24.15
C ARG A 529 19.32 -16.40 -24.50
N GLU A 530 18.37 -16.55 -23.58
CA GLU A 530 16.94 -16.21 -23.75
C GLU A 530 16.49 -14.99 -22.88
N SER A 531 16.97 -13.82 -23.28
CA SER A 531 16.29 -12.50 -23.42
C SER A 531 15.48 -11.78 -22.31
N LYS A 532 15.12 -12.30 -21.12
CA LYS A 532 14.33 -11.48 -20.13
C LYS A 532 15.03 -11.09 -18.83
N ALA A 533 16.09 -11.79 -18.42
CA ALA A 533 16.74 -11.58 -17.11
C ALA A 533 17.81 -10.48 -17.08
N LEU A 534 18.25 -9.98 -18.24
CA LEU A 534 19.36 -9.03 -18.37
C LEU A 534 19.00 -7.57 -18.02
N ALA A 535 17.82 -7.10 -18.44
CA ALA A 535 17.34 -5.75 -18.14
C ALA A 535 17.29 -5.43 -16.62
N PRO A 536 16.86 -6.36 -15.74
CA PRO A 536 17.00 -6.24 -14.29
C PRO A 536 18.42 -5.90 -13.78
N SER A 537 19.46 -6.49 -14.37
CA SER A 537 20.84 -6.31 -13.93
C SER A 537 21.40 -4.96 -14.37
N VAL A 538 21.19 -4.59 -15.64
CA VAL A 538 21.55 -3.27 -16.20
C VAL A 538 20.96 -2.15 -15.34
N LYS A 539 19.66 -2.24 -15.03
CA LYS A 539 19.00 -1.25 -14.17
C LYS A 539 19.67 -1.11 -12.81
N SER A 540 20.09 -2.22 -12.20
CA SER A 540 20.74 -2.19 -10.88
C SER A 540 22.11 -1.52 -10.89
N VAL A 541 22.89 -1.62 -11.98
CA VAL A 541 24.17 -0.92 -12.12
C VAL A 541 23.93 0.58 -12.29
N VAL A 542 22.96 0.96 -13.12
CA VAL A 542 22.62 2.38 -13.31
C VAL A 542 22.03 2.98 -12.04
N ASP A 543 21.20 2.24 -11.30
CA ASP A 543 20.72 2.67 -10.00
C ASP A 543 21.89 2.86 -9.01
N ALA A 544 22.92 2.00 -9.03
CA ALA A 544 24.11 2.15 -8.19
C ALA A 544 24.95 3.39 -8.56
N LEU A 545 25.12 3.66 -9.86
CA LEU A 545 25.76 4.89 -10.34
C LEU A 545 24.99 6.13 -9.89
N HIS A 546 23.65 6.10 -9.98
CA HIS A 546 22.80 7.18 -9.52
C HIS A 546 22.89 7.36 -8.00
N VAL A 547 22.89 6.27 -7.22
CA VAL A 547 23.13 6.33 -5.77
C VAL A 547 24.45 7.05 -5.47
N LEU A 548 25.55 6.67 -6.13
CA LEU A 548 26.84 7.34 -5.96
C LEU A 548 26.83 8.80 -6.40
N THR A 549 26.08 9.15 -7.44
CA THR A 549 25.93 10.55 -7.88
C THR A 549 25.31 11.40 -6.77
N LEU A 550 24.40 10.84 -5.98
CA LEU A 550 23.74 11.53 -4.86
C LEU A 550 24.62 11.63 -3.60
N VAL A 551 25.46 10.62 -3.31
CA VAL A 551 26.19 10.55 -2.01
C VAL A 551 27.70 10.78 -2.11
N ALA A 552 28.31 10.50 -3.26
CA ALA A 552 29.76 10.56 -3.49
C ALA A 552 30.05 10.78 -4.98
N PRO A 553 29.72 11.97 -5.54
CA PRO A 553 29.81 12.22 -6.99
C PRO A 553 31.22 12.02 -7.55
N HIS A 554 32.26 12.24 -6.74
CA HIS A 554 33.66 12.03 -7.14
C HIS A 554 34.05 10.54 -7.28
N GLU A 555 33.29 9.62 -6.68
CA GLU A 555 33.54 8.17 -6.78
C GLU A 555 32.81 7.52 -7.96
N VAL A 556 31.84 8.20 -8.58
CA VAL A 556 31.00 7.69 -9.68
C VAL A 556 31.85 7.19 -10.84
N ARG A 557 32.86 7.98 -11.25
CA ARG A 557 33.79 7.63 -12.32
C ARG A 557 34.61 6.39 -11.97
N THR A 558 35.24 6.38 -10.80
CA THR A 558 36.08 5.27 -10.32
C THR A 558 35.28 3.97 -10.22
N PHE A 559 34.06 4.03 -9.67
CA PHE A 559 33.17 2.87 -9.59
C PHE A 559 32.78 2.34 -10.97
N GLY A 560 32.36 3.23 -11.88
CA GLY A 560 31.93 2.85 -13.23
C GLY A 560 33.04 2.14 -14.01
N LEU A 561 34.26 2.68 -13.95
CA LEU A 561 35.44 2.08 -14.59
C LEU A 561 35.86 0.76 -13.94
N ALA A 562 35.86 0.68 -12.60
CA ALA A 562 36.19 -0.55 -11.90
C ALA A 562 35.17 -1.67 -12.20
N TRP A 563 33.88 -1.33 -12.27
CA TRP A 563 32.84 -2.28 -12.69
C TRP A 563 33.03 -2.74 -14.13
N ALA A 564 33.28 -1.81 -15.06
CA ALA A 564 33.47 -2.14 -16.47
C ALA A 564 34.72 -2.99 -16.70
N ALA A 565 35.82 -2.72 -15.98
CA ALA A 565 37.04 -3.54 -16.00
C ALA A 565 36.85 -4.95 -15.42
N ALA A 566 35.86 -5.14 -14.54
CA ALA A 566 35.53 -6.45 -13.98
C ALA A 566 34.61 -7.29 -14.88
N LEU A 567 34.07 -6.73 -15.97
CA LEU A 567 33.30 -7.49 -16.94
C LEU A 567 34.22 -8.46 -17.71
N PRO A 568 33.73 -9.65 -18.10
CA PRO A 568 34.47 -10.51 -19.01
C PRO A 568 34.80 -9.76 -20.30
N GLU A 569 36.01 -9.94 -20.82
CA GLU A 569 36.43 -9.43 -22.14
C GLU A 569 35.78 -10.27 -23.26
N THR A 570 34.44 -10.33 -23.28
CA THR A 570 33.67 -11.00 -24.32
C THR A 570 32.75 -10.00 -25.02
N LEU A 571 32.50 -10.23 -26.31
CA LEU A 571 31.52 -9.44 -27.06
C LEU A 571 30.14 -9.47 -26.42
N ASP A 572 29.72 -10.59 -25.85
CA ASP A 572 28.41 -10.71 -25.21
C ASP A 572 28.33 -9.84 -23.95
N ALA A 573 29.35 -9.82 -23.11
CA ALA A 573 29.41 -8.92 -21.96
C ALA A 573 29.38 -7.44 -22.39
N THR A 574 30.09 -7.12 -23.46
CA THR A 574 30.11 -5.78 -24.05
C THR A 574 28.74 -5.37 -24.59
N ARG A 575 28.09 -6.23 -25.38
CA ARG A 575 26.80 -5.98 -26.03
C ARG A 575 25.66 -5.89 -25.03
N HIS A 576 25.60 -6.82 -24.09
CA HIS A 576 24.43 -7.02 -23.24
C HIS A 576 24.53 -6.26 -21.91
N ALA A 577 25.72 -6.13 -21.33
CA ALA A 577 25.91 -5.40 -20.08
C ALA A 577 26.43 -3.98 -20.33
N LEU A 578 27.64 -3.83 -20.87
CA LEU A 578 28.32 -2.53 -20.96
C LEU A 578 27.56 -1.52 -21.82
N TYR A 579 27.21 -1.88 -23.06
CA TYR A 579 26.45 -1.01 -23.96
C TYR A 579 25.08 -0.63 -23.39
N SER A 580 24.36 -1.60 -22.81
CA SER A 580 23.05 -1.33 -22.19
C SER A 580 23.16 -0.36 -21.00
N VAL A 581 24.21 -0.49 -20.17
CA VAL A 581 24.49 0.46 -19.08
C VAL A 581 24.84 1.83 -19.64
N VAL A 582 25.66 1.95 -20.69
CA VAL A 582 25.97 3.24 -21.33
C VAL A 582 24.69 3.93 -21.82
N VAL A 583 23.84 3.21 -22.54
CA VAL A 583 22.58 3.78 -23.08
C VAL A 583 21.65 4.23 -21.96
N GLU A 584 21.51 3.43 -20.90
CA GLU A 584 20.60 3.74 -19.81
C GLU A 584 21.16 4.81 -18.86
N ALA A 585 22.47 4.82 -18.62
CA ALA A 585 23.17 5.88 -17.89
C ALA A 585 23.06 7.22 -18.64
N THR A 586 23.20 7.24 -19.97
CA THR A 586 23.01 8.46 -20.78
C THR A 586 21.63 9.10 -20.55
N LYS A 587 20.59 8.28 -20.38
CA LYS A 587 19.22 8.78 -20.13
C LYS A 587 19.03 9.31 -18.71
N ARG A 588 19.64 8.64 -17.72
CA ARG A 588 19.34 8.86 -16.29
C ARG A 588 20.37 9.71 -15.55
N LEU A 589 21.57 9.85 -16.11
CA LEU A 589 22.70 10.61 -15.57
C LEU A 589 23.25 11.57 -16.65
N PRO A 590 22.41 12.46 -17.23
CA PRO A 590 22.83 13.30 -18.35
C PRO A 590 23.96 14.28 -17.99
N HIS A 591 24.20 14.53 -16.70
CA HIS A 591 25.21 15.45 -16.22
C HIS A 591 26.61 14.83 -16.07
N ASP A 592 26.72 13.49 -16.01
CA ASP A 592 28.00 12.78 -15.83
C ASP A 592 28.62 12.41 -17.18
N THR A 593 28.78 13.41 -18.07
CA THR A 593 29.28 13.22 -19.44
C THR A 593 30.66 12.56 -19.49
N GLY A 594 31.53 12.85 -18.53
CA GLY A 594 32.85 12.24 -18.41
C GLY A 594 32.80 10.72 -18.20
N LEU A 595 31.99 10.23 -17.25
CA LEU A 595 31.81 8.79 -17.05
C LEU A 595 31.21 8.13 -18.29
N ILE A 596 30.15 8.72 -18.86
CA ILE A 596 29.47 8.17 -20.04
C ILE A 596 30.46 8.05 -21.20
N SER A 597 31.32 9.05 -21.40
CA SER A 597 32.37 9.05 -22.41
C SER A 597 33.36 7.90 -22.20
N ASP A 598 33.89 7.74 -20.99
CA ASP A 598 34.87 6.69 -20.72
C ASP A 598 34.28 5.28 -20.93
N LEU A 599 33.05 5.05 -20.42
CA LEU A 599 32.35 3.77 -20.61
C LEU A 599 32.04 3.53 -22.09
N ALA A 600 31.63 4.56 -22.83
CA ALA A 600 31.37 4.46 -24.26
C ALA A 600 32.65 4.18 -25.05
N ALA A 601 33.77 4.80 -24.70
CA ALA A 601 35.08 4.58 -25.30
C ALA A 601 35.58 3.15 -25.04
N GLN A 602 35.46 2.66 -23.81
CA GLN A 602 35.78 1.27 -23.47
C GLN A 602 34.88 0.27 -24.22
N CYS A 603 33.58 0.55 -24.28
CA CYS A 603 32.63 -0.28 -25.03
C CYS A 603 33.00 -0.35 -26.52
N LEU A 604 33.34 0.79 -27.12
CA LEU A 604 33.80 0.89 -28.50
C LEU A 604 35.11 0.11 -28.72
N ALA A 605 36.09 0.25 -27.82
CA ALA A 605 37.36 -0.47 -27.89
C ALA A 605 37.15 -1.99 -27.86
N ASN A 606 36.26 -2.49 -26.99
CA ASN A 606 35.91 -3.91 -26.92
C ASN A 606 35.25 -4.41 -28.22
N PHE A 607 34.33 -3.63 -28.79
CA PHE A 607 33.74 -3.96 -30.10
C PHE A 607 34.78 -4.00 -31.22
N HIS A 608 35.86 -3.22 -31.13
CA HIS A 608 36.95 -3.24 -32.11
C HIS A 608 37.91 -4.42 -31.94
N LYS A 609 38.22 -4.81 -30.69
CA LYS A 609 39.17 -5.89 -30.37
C LYS A 609 38.74 -7.25 -30.93
N ASP A 610 37.44 -7.56 -30.83
CA ASP A 610 36.86 -8.83 -31.26
C ASP A 610 36.06 -8.72 -32.57
N ARG A 611 36.44 -7.80 -33.47
CA ARG A 611 35.92 -7.83 -34.85
C ARG A 611 36.40 -9.10 -35.55
N ALA A 612 35.70 -10.21 -35.33
CA ALA A 612 35.77 -11.31 -36.27
C ALA A 612 35.43 -10.73 -37.65
N PRO A 613 36.21 -11.04 -38.71
CA PRO A 613 35.86 -10.62 -40.04
C PRO A 613 34.40 -11.02 -40.29
N VAL A 614 33.61 -10.02 -40.68
CA VAL A 614 32.24 -10.25 -41.14
C VAL A 614 32.34 -11.36 -42.18
N PRO A 615 31.67 -12.52 -41.99
CA PRO A 615 31.61 -13.52 -43.06
C PRO A 615 31.18 -12.78 -44.31
N ASP A 616 31.91 -12.96 -45.42
CA ASP A 616 31.69 -12.20 -46.64
C ASP A 616 30.18 -12.21 -46.97
N VAL A 617 29.59 -11.01 -46.99
CA VAL A 617 28.14 -10.78 -47.13
C VAL A 617 27.67 -11.30 -48.50
N SER A 618 28.61 -11.48 -49.43
CA SER A 618 28.40 -12.17 -50.71
C SER A 618 27.79 -13.58 -50.57
N ASN A 619 27.95 -14.26 -49.43
CA ASN A 619 27.44 -15.61 -49.22
C ASN A 619 25.94 -15.67 -48.85
N VAL A 620 25.27 -14.52 -48.71
CA VAL A 620 23.84 -14.40 -48.34
C VAL A 620 23.03 -13.72 -49.45
N VAL A 621 23.69 -13.26 -50.51
CA VAL A 621 23.04 -12.80 -51.74
C VAL A 621 22.61 -14.04 -52.53
N ILE A 622 21.33 -14.10 -52.89
CA ILE A 622 20.78 -15.13 -53.76
C ILE A 622 20.37 -14.41 -55.04
N ASP A 623 21.19 -14.48 -56.07
CA ASP A 623 20.98 -13.81 -57.36
C ASP A 623 20.59 -14.78 -58.50
N ASP A 624 20.59 -16.08 -58.22
CA ASP A 624 20.26 -17.16 -59.15
C ASP A 624 18.76 -17.50 -59.20
N ILE A 625 17.95 -16.98 -58.27
CA ILE A 625 16.48 -17.13 -58.27
C ILE A 625 15.83 -16.01 -59.09
N ALA A 626 15.23 -16.37 -60.22
CA ALA A 626 14.60 -15.44 -61.15
C ALA A 626 13.13 -15.17 -60.78
N VAL A 627 12.89 -14.18 -59.92
CA VAL A 627 11.54 -13.74 -59.55
C VAL A 627 11.09 -12.57 -60.43
N ASP A 628 9.89 -12.66 -61.01
CA ASP A 628 9.29 -11.60 -61.83
C ASP A 628 8.94 -10.37 -60.97
N VAL A 629 9.75 -9.31 -61.10
CA VAL A 629 9.57 -8.04 -60.39
C VAL A 629 8.28 -7.31 -60.76
N ASP A 630 7.74 -7.56 -61.96
CA ASP A 630 6.57 -6.85 -62.49
C ASP A 630 5.25 -7.55 -62.13
N HIS A 631 5.30 -8.76 -61.56
CA HIS A 631 4.13 -9.54 -61.16
C HIS A 631 3.29 -8.84 -60.07
N CYS A 632 3.93 -8.47 -58.94
CA CYS A 632 3.29 -7.71 -57.87
C CYS A 632 4.32 -7.05 -56.93
N ALA A 633 3.85 -6.17 -56.05
CA ALA A 633 4.71 -5.48 -55.08
C ALA A 633 5.45 -6.43 -54.12
N GLN A 634 4.88 -7.60 -53.81
CA GLN A 634 5.54 -8.61 -52.97
C GLN A 634 6.73 -9.23 -53.71
N CYS A 635 6.57 -9.59 -54.99
CA CYS A 635 7.65 -10.13 -55.82
C CYS A 635 8.80 -9.14 -55.96
N ALA A 636 8.48 -7.86 -56.21
CA ALA A 636 9.49 -6.79 -56.25
C ALA A 636 10.25 -6.66 -54.93
N ALA A 637 9.52 -6.65 -53.79
CA ALA A 637 10.15 -6.57 -52.47
C ALA A 637 10.96 -7.83 -52.13
N PHE A 638 10.53 -9.01 -52.58
CA PHE A 638 11.24 -10.28 -52.39
C PHE A 638 12.53 -10.34 -53.20
N VAL A 639 12.56 -9.82 -54.42
CA VAL A 639 13.79 -9.69 -55.23
C VAL A 639 14.80 -8.77 -54.55
N VAL A 640 14.33 -7.64 -54.01
CA VAL A 640 15.18 -6.75 -53.20
C VAL A 640 15.72 -7.50 -51.99
N PHE A 641 14.88 -8.29 -51.31
CA PHE A 641 15.31 -9.13 -50.20
C PHE A 641 16.36 -10.18 -50.60
N LEU A 642 16.17 -10.90 -51.71
CA LEU A 642 17.11 -11.92 -52.20
C LEU A 642 18.50 -11.32 -52.49
N ARG A 643 18.52 -10.13 -53.10
CA ARG A 643 19.74 -9.39 -53.43
C ARG A 643 20.33 -8.62 -52.24
N ASP A 644 19.53 -8.35 -51.21
CA ASP A 644 19.98 -7.71 -49.99
C ASP A 644 20.73 -8.73 -49.11
N GLY A 645 22.05 -8.75 -49.24
CA GLY A 645 22.91 -9.58 -48.41
C GLY A 645 22.86 -9.24 -46.91
N THR A 646 22.21 -8.12 -46.52
CA THR A 646 22.02 -7.74 -45.11
C THR A 646 20.73 -8.28 -44.51
N ARG A 647 19.81 -8.80 -45.34
CA ARG A 647 18.54 -9.39 -44.91
C ARG A 647 18.52 -10.90 -45.14
N ILE A 648 18.03 -11.60 -44.13
CA ILE A 648 17.94 -13.07 -44.06
C ILE A 648 16.50 -13.55 -43.86
N GLU A 649 15.62 -12.69 -43.38
CA GLU A 649 14.20 -12.94 -43.20
C GLU A 649 13.37 -11.93 -44.01
N PHE A 650 12.30 -12.44 -44.61
CA PHE A 650 11.30 -11.67 -45.33
C PHE A 650 9.93 -12.01 -44.75
N GLU A 651 9.35 -11.06 -44.01
CA GLU A 651 8.05 -11.21 -43.36
C GLU A 651 6.95 -10.54 -44.19
N PHE A 652 5.84 -11.24 -44.41
CA PHE A 652 4.67 -10.66 -45.07
C PHE A 652 3.38 -11.28 -44.56
N ALA A 653 2.30 -10.48 -44.48
CA ALA A 653 0.98 -10.93 -44.00
C ALA A 653 0.32 -12.00 -44.91
N GLY A 654 0.87 -12.24 -46.10
CA GLY A 654 0.45 -13.25 -47.07
C GLY A 654 1.36 -13.21 -48.28
N LEU A 655 1.76 -14.36 -48.83
CA LEU A 655 2.58 -14.43 -50.04
C LEU A 655 1.70 -14.76 -51.25
N CYS A 656 1.92 -14.08 -52.38
CA CYS A 656 1.26 -14.44 -53.63
C CYS A 656 1.68 -15.86 -54.08
N GLU A 657 0.81 -16.54 -54.84
CA GLU A 657 1.05 -17.92 -55.28
C GLU A 657 2.37 -18.07 -56.04
N ALA A 658 2.70 -17.10 -56.91
CA ALA A 658 3.97 -17.10 -57.64
C ALA A 658 5.20 -17.11 -56.72
N LEU A 659 5.16 -16.39 -55.59
CA LEU A 659 6.25 -16.43 -54.60
C LEU A 659 6.28 -17.75 -53.83
N LEU A 660 5.11 -18.30 -53.48
CA LEU A 660 5.03 -19.59 -52.79
C LEU A 660 5.62 -20.71 -53.66
N ASP A 661 5.29 -20.72 -54.95
CA ASP A 661 5.81 -21.68 -55.91
C ASP A 661 7.32 -21.55 -56.09
N GLU A 662 7.84 -20.31 -56.11
CA GLU A 662 9.26 -20.04 -56.25
C GLU A 662 10.06 -20.46 -55.00
N ILE A 663 9.52 -20.18 -53.81
CA ILE A 663 10.09 -20.61 -52.52
C ILE A 663 10.06 -22.14 -52.41
N ALA A 664 8.97 -22.77 -52.85
CA ALA A 664 8.84 -24.23 -52.86
C ALA A 664 9.84 -24.88 -53.84
N SER A 665 10.08 -24.26 -54.99
CA SER A 665 11.05 -24.73 -56.00
C SER A 665 12.50 -24.59 -55.53
N HIS A 666 12.76 -23.68 -54.59
CA HIS A 666 14.10 -23.40 -54.04
C HIS A 666 14.25 -23.75 -52.56
N GLN A 667 13.57 -24.79 -52.07
CA GLN A 667 13.64 -25.22 -50.64
C GLN A 667 15.06 -25.52 -50.13
N GLY A 668 16.03 -25.78 -51.02
CA GLY A 668 17.44 -25.91 -50.63
C GLY A 668 18.09 -24.59 -50.21
N GLN A 669 17.61 -23.47 -50.75
CA GLN A 669 18.14 -22.12 -50.56
C GLN A 669 17.19 -21.21 -49.76
N LEU A 670 15.90 -21.57 -49.64
CA LEU A 670 14.87 -20.81 -48.95
C LEU A 670 14.08 -21.73 -48.00
N GLY A 671 13.72 -21.24 -46.82
CA GLY A 671 12.87 -21.91 -45.85
C GLY A 671 11.63 -21.08 -45.58
N LEU A 672 10.45 -21.64 -45.82
CA LEU A 672 9.19 -21.02 -45.43
C LEU A 672 8.80 -21.49 -44.03
N HIS A 673 8.60 -20.53 -43.12
CA HIS A 673 8.05 -20.78 -41.80
C HIS A 673 6.72 -20.04 -41.66
N HIS A 674 5.73 -20.74 -41.14
CA HIS A 674 4.58 -20.08 -40.54
C HIS A 674 4.96 -19.79 -39.09
N ASP A 675 4.97 -18.51 -38.72
CA ASP A 675 4.91 -18.16 -37.31
C ASP A 675 3.50 -18.47 -36.86
N ASP A 676 3.27 -19.75 -36.55
CA ASP A 676 2.17 -20.17 -35.72
C ASP A 676 2.44 -19.53 -34.36
N VAL A 677 1.94 -18.30 -34.20
CA VAL A 677 1.78 -17.72 -32.89
C VAL A 677 0.84 -18.68 -32.18
N GLU A 678 1.41 -19.62 -31.41
CA GLU A 678 0.70 -20.25 -30.32
C GLU A 678 0.21 -19.08 -29.47
N LEU A 679 -1.05 -18.68 -29.72
CA LEU A 679 -1.81 -17.85 -28.82
C LEU A 679 -1.99 -18.69 -27.56
N ILE A 680 -0.93 -18.75 -26.75
CA ILE A 680 -1.02 -19.03 -25.33
C ILE A 680 -1.76 -17.82 -24.78
N PHE A 681 -3.08 -17.83 -24.93
CA PHE A 681 -3.94 -17.06 -24.07
C PHE A 681 -3.56 -17.48 -22.64
N PRO A 682 -3.12 -16.57 -21.77
CA PRO A 682 -3.05 -16.90 -20.37
C PRO A 682 -4.47 -17.29 -19.97
N MET A 683 -4.68 -18.53 -19.56
CA MET A 683 -5.88 -18.90 -18.83
C MET A 683 -5.93 -18.01 -17.60
N THR A 684 -6.67 -16.91 -17.70
CA THR A 684 -7.31 -16.31 -16.54
C THR A 684 -8.54 -17.17 -16.28
N ASP A 685 -8.39 -18.13 -15.37
CA ASP A 685 -9.50 -18.59 -14.55
C ASP A 685 -10.07 -17.34 -13.86
N ASP A 686 -11.17 -16.82 -14.39
CA ASP A 686 -12.40 -16.54 -13.64
C ASP A 686 -13.34 -15.59 -14.41
N LEU A 687 -14.64 -15.94 -14.35
CA LEU A 687 -15.83 -15.11 -14.58
C LEU A 687 -16.22 -14.77 -16.03
N PHE A 688 -17.14 -15.56 -16.60
CA PHE A 688 -18.56 -15.19 -16.77
C PHE A 688 -19.29 -16.26 -17.60
N ARG A 689 -20.23 -16.98 -16.96
CA ARG A 689 -21.30 -17.73 -17.63
C ARG A 689 -22.37 -16.71 -18.02
N VAL A 690 -22.45 -16.35 -19.30
CA VAL A 690 -23.63 -15.72 -19.88
C VAL A 690 -24.11 -16.60 -21.02
N ASP A 691 -25.25 -17.24 -20.81
CA ASP A 691 -26.01 -17.93 -21.85
C ASP A 691 -26.54 -16.90 -22.85
N VAL A 692 -26.07 -16.96 -24.10
CA VAL A 692 -26.80 -16.39 -25.24
C VAL A 692 -26.86 -17.43 -26.36
N ARG A 693 -28.02 -18.06 -26.49
CA ARG A 693 -28.49 -18.69 -27.73
C ARG A 693 -28.78 -17.61 -28.76
N GLY A 694 -28.21 -17.72 -29.95
CA GLY A 694 -28.65 -16.95 -31.11
C GLY A 694 -27.60 -17.00 -32.23
N GLY A 695 -27.96 -17.58 -33.38
CA GLY A 695 -27.04 -17.96 -34.44
C GLY A 695 -26.43 -16.80 -35.24
N ASN A 696 -25.27 -17.07 -35.84
CA ASN A 696 -25.08 -17.10 -37.29
C ASN A 696 -23.67 -17.62 -37.61
N ASN A 697 -23.59 -18.59 -38.51
CA ASN A 697 -22.34 -19.15 -39.00
C ASN A 697 -21.65 -18.15 -39.95
N SER A 698 -20.71 -17.36 -39.42
CA SER A 698 -19.57 -16.87 -40.18
C SER A 698 -18.34 -17.59 -39.63
N MET A 699 -17.93 -18.65 -40.32
CA MET A 699 -16.72 -19.40 -40.03
C MET A 699 -15.54 -18.43 -40.14
N GLY A 700 -14.98 -18.03 -39.00
CA GLY A 700 -13.91 -17.04 -38.92
C GLY A 700 -12.68 -17.53 -39.67
N GLU A 701 -12.19 -16.71 -40.61
CA GLU A 701 -10.81 -16.78 -41.06
C GLU A 701 -9.92 -16.62 -39.83
N ALA A 702 -9.36 -17.74 -39.35
CA ALA A 702 -8.27 -17.68 -38.40
C ALA A 702 -7.20 -16.77 -39.03
N MET A 703 -6.88 -15.65 -38.38
CA MET A 703 -5.76 -14.80 -38.76
C MET A 703 -4.50 -15.67 -38.76
N ARG A 704 -4.11 -16.17 -39.94
CA ARG A 704 -2.82 -16.83 -40.11
C ARG A 704 -1.75 -15.79 -39.78
N GLY A 705 -0.76 -16.19 -38.98
CA GLY A 705 0.40 -15.35 -38.73
C GLY A 705 1.10 -14.97 -40.04
N PRO A 706 1.95 -13.92 -40.02
CA PRO A 706 2.73 -13.58 -41.20
C PRO A 706 3.60 -14.76 -41.65
N TYR A 707 3.73 -14.93 -42.96
CA TYR A 707 4.67 -15.88 -43.54
C TYR A 707 6.07 -15.30 -43.39
N VAL A 708 7.01 -16.11 -42.89
CA VAL A 708 8.42 -15.74 -42.73
C VAL A 708 9.27 -16.59 -43.66
N VAL A 709 9.86 -15.97 -44.68
CA VAL A 709 10.79 -16.64 -45.62
C VAL A 709 12.22 -16.40 -45.17
N ARG A 710 13.00 -17.47 -44.97
CA ARG A 710 14.39 -17.42 -44.52
C ARG A 710 15.35 -17.90 -45.61
N LYS A 711 16.45 -17.19 -45.85
CA LYS A 711 17.54 -17.69 -46.71
C LYS A 711 18.29 -18.84 -46.01
N ARG A 712 18.61 -19.93 -46.74
CA ARG A 712 19.39 -21.08 -46.28
C ARG A 712 20.77 -21.01 -46.94
N THR A 713 21.82 -20.84 -46.13
CA THR A 713 23.21 -20.86 -46.64
C THR A 713 23.61 -22.29 -47.03
N THR A 714 23.90 -22.51 -48.31
CA THR A 714 24.19 -23.84 -48.91
C THR A 714 25.63 -24.33 -48.72
N GLN A 715 26.52 -23.54 -48.10
CA GLN A 715 27.93 -23.90 -47.96
C GLN A 715 28.36 -24.32 -46.54
N VAL A 716 29.14 -25.41 -46.54
CA VAL A 716 30.02 -25.96 -45.50
C VAL A 716 29.43 -27.11 -44.65
N GLY A 717 29.98 -28.31 -44.86
CA GLY A 717 29.74 -29.55 -44.12
C GLY A 717 30.16 -29.55 -42.64
N ARG A 718 30.03 -28.42 -41.94
CA ARG A 718 29.93 -28.37 -40.48
C ARG A 718 28.54 -27.87 -40.14
N LYS A 719 27.80 -28.70 -39.43
CA LYS A 719 26.45 -28.50 -38.90
C LYS A 719 26.36 -27.32 -37.89
N MET A 720 26.94 -26.15 -38.19
CA MET A 720 26.52 -24.91 -37.55
C MET A 720 25.17 -24.57 -38.15
N GLY A 721 24.10 -24.81 -37.38
CA GLY A 721 22.73 -24.58 -37.83
C GLY A 721 22.54 -23.15 -38.31
N LEU A 722 21.74 -22.97 -39.36
CA LEU A 722 21.35 -21.67 -39.92
C LEU A 722 20.94 -20.67 -38.84
N GLU A 723 20.26 -21.12 -37.79
CA GLU A 723 19.88 -20.33 -36.61
C GLU A 723 21.07 -19.66 -35.93
N HIS A 724 22.20 -20.35 -35.78
CA HIS A 724 23.41 -19.77 -35.19
C HIS A 724 24.04 -18.71 -36.10
N HIS A 725 23.96 -18.91 -37.42
CA HIS A 725 24.42 -17.92 -38.40
C HIS A 725 23.53 -16.68 -38.40
N ILE A 726 22.21 -16.86 -38.36
CA ILE A 726 21.20 -15.79 -38.23
C ILE A 726 21.40 -15.00 -36.94
N GLU A 727 21.57 -15.69 -35.81
CA GLU A 727 21.83 -15.08 -34.51
C GLU A 727 23.11 -14.23 -34.58
N ARG A 728 24.17 -14.75 -35.21
CA ARG A 728 25.45 -14.04 -35.41
C ARG A 728 25.31 -12.80 -36.30
N LEU A 729 24.56 -12.86 -37.39
CA LEU A 729 24.30 -11.70 -38.26
C LEU A 729 23.45 -10.63 -37.54
N SER A 730 22.42 -11.04 -36.81
CA SER A 730 21.62 -10.15 -35.96
C SER A 730 22.47 -9.46 -34.90
N HIS A 731 23.39 -10.20 -34.27
CA HIS A 731 24.35 -9.64 -33.33
C HIS A 731 25.27 -8.62 -34.00
N LEU A 732 25.85 -8.93 -35.17
CA LEU A 732 26.71 -8.02 -35.91
C LEU A 732 25.99 -6.72 -36.33
N HIS A 733 24.74 -6.82 -36.78
CA HIS A 733 23.93 -5.66 -37.12
C HIS A 733 23.69 -4.77 -35.89
N ARG A 734 23.30 -5.38 -34.75
CA ARG A 734 23.13 -4.67 -33.47
C ARG A 734 24.42 -4.02 -33.01
N ASP A 735 25.56 -4.69 -33.16
CA ASP A 735 26.88 -4.17 -32.78
C ASP A 735 27.28 -2.98 -33.67
N THR A 736 27.01 -3.06 -34.98
CA THR A 736 27.26 -1.95 -35.91
C THR A 736 26.44 -0.72 -35.54
N LYS A 737 25.16 -0.90 -35.22
CA LYS A 737 24.28 0.18 -34.75
C LYS A 737 24.73 0.73 -33.39
N ALA A 738 25.17 -0.14 -32.48
CA ALA A 738 25.72 0.25 -31.18
C ALA A 738 26.99 1.10 -31.35
N VAL A 739 27.92 0.68 -32.21
CA VAL A 739 29.14 1.43 -32.57
C VAL A 739 28.80 2.80 -33.12
N ALA A 740 27.88 2.90 -34.09
CA ALA A 740 27.47 4.19 -34.65
C ALA A 740 26.89 5.12 -33.58
N LYS A 741 26.06 4.59 -32.67
CA LYS A 741 25.48 5.35 -31.56
C LYS A 741 26.55 5.80 -30.55
N LEU A 742 27.49 4.93 -30.19
CA LEU A 742 28.60 5.26 -29.30
C LEU A 742 29.50 6.34 -29.90
N GLN A 743 29.77 6.28 -31.21
CA GLN A 743 30.51 7.32 -31.91
C GLN A 743 29.81 8.68 -31.84
N LEU A 744 28.48 8.71 -32.03
CA LEU A 744 27.69 9.94 -31.87
C LEU A 744 27.74 10.47 -30.42
N LEU A 745 27.65 9.60 -29.41
CA LEU A 745 27.76 9.99 -28.00
C LEU A 745 29.13 10.59 -27.65
N LEU A 746 30.20 10.16 -28.31
CA LEU A 746 31.57 10.64 -28.07
C LEU A 746 31.92 11.94 -28.83
N GLN A 747 31.12 12.36 -29.82
CA GLN A 747 31.41 13.56 -30.62
C GLN A 747 31.51 14.85 -29.79
N PRO A 748 30.58 15.16 -28.86
CA PRO A 748 30.66 16.40 -28.08
C PRO A 748 31.91 16.46 -27.19
N VAL A 749 32.31 15.34 -26.61
CA VAL A 749 33.50 15.27 -25.73
C VAL A 749 34.78 15.50 -26.53
N ARG A 750 34.88 14.88 -27.72
CA ARG A 750 36.01 15.11 -28.64
C ARG A 750 36.08 16.56 -29.12
N ALA A 751 34.93 17.22 -29.30
CA ALA A 751 34.88 18.62 -29.69
C ALA A 751 35.38 19.55 -28.58
N ILE A 752 35.06 19.26 -27.32
CA ILE A 752 35.56 20.00 -26.15
C ILE A 752 37.07 19.80 -25.99
N GLU A 753 37.55 18.55 -26.07
CA GLU A 753 39.00 18.25 -26.01
C GLU A 753 39.78 18.96 -27.14
N ALA A 754 39.21 19.01 -28.36
CA ALA A 754 39.80 19.72 -29.48
C ALA A 754 39.79 21.24 -29.30
N ALA A 755 38.80 21.80 -28.59
CA ALA A 755 38.73 23.23 -28.27
C ALA A 755 39.76 23.60 -27.17
N ASP A 756 39.86 22.81 -26.10
CA ASP A 756 40.83 23.02 -25.02
C ASP A 756 42.28 22.91 -25.52
N MET A 757 42.54 22.02 -26.49
CA MET A 757 43.85 21.93 -27.14
C MET A 757 44.19 23.16 -28.01
N ASN A 758 43.20 23.88 -28.52
CA ASN A 758 43.41 25.11 -29.29
C ASN A 758 43.56 26.36 -28.40
N ASP A 759 43.05 26.33 -27.17
CA ASP A 759 43.18 27.41 -26.18
C ASP A 759 44.43 27.27 -25.27
N ALA A 760 45.28 26.27 -25.51
CA ALA A 760 46.60 26.19 -24.90
C ALA A 760 47.47 27.37 -25.35
N GLN A 761 47.41 28.47 -24.58
CA GLN A 761 48.18 29.69 -24.76
C GLN A 761 49.66 29.33 -24.99
N PRO A 762 50.32 29.86 -26.06
CA PRO A 762 51.73 29.60 -26.30
C PRO A 762 52.54 29.97 -25.05
N PRO A 763 53.56 29.17 -24.67
CA PRO A 763 54.27 29.36 -23.41
C PRO A 763 54.73 30.81 -23.28
N LEU A 764 54.32 31.48 -22.20
CA LEU A 764 54.75 32.83 -21.85
C LEU A 764 56.27 32.92 -22.04
N LYS A 765 56.69 33.73 -23.02
CA LYS A 765 58.10 34.03 -23.26
C LYS A 765 58.69 34.49 -21.94
N ARG A 766 59.64 33.72 -21.40
CA ARG A 766 60.43 34.13 -20.22
C ARG A 766 61.01 35.52 -20.48
N PRO A 767 60.94 36.46 -19.52
CA PRO A 767 61.62 37.73 -19.67
C PRO A 767 63.13 37.47 -19.80
N ARG A 768 63.76 38.06 -20.82
CA ARG A 768 65.22 38.12 -20.92
C ARG A 768 65.73 38.94 -19.73
N LEU A 769 66.53 38.30 -18.89
CA LEU A 769 67.40 38.97 -17.93
C LEU A 769 68.64 39.44 -18.70
N ASP A 770 68.72 40.73 -18.97
CA ASP A 770 69.98 41.42 -19.28
C ASP A 770 70.56 41.95 -17.95
N ALA A 771 71.59 41.27 -17.45
CA ALA A 771 72.69 41.78 -16.63
C ALA A 771 73.75 40.68 -16.45
#